data_AF-A0A7J0FZW7-F1
#
_entry.id   AF-A0A7J0FZW7-F1
#
_cell.length_a   1.000
_cell.length_b   1.000
_cell.length_c   1.000
_cell.angle_alpha   90.00
_cell.angle_beta   90.00
_cell.angle_gamma   90.00
#
_symmetry.space_group_name_H-M   'P 1'
#
loop_
_entity.id
_entity.type
_entity.pdbx_description
1 polymer ?
#
loop_
_entity_poly.entity_id
_entity_poly.type
_entity_poly.pdbx_seq_one_letter_code
_entity_poly.pdbx_strand_id
1 'polypeptide(L)'
;MGRRILNEALRKMVNAEKRGFATAQLQPISNTMASFLNIMKYRGYIKDFQVHDPHRVGRITVELQGRINDCRAVMHRHDVKAKEIEQYRIRKLPTRQWGYVVIMTPNGLMDHEEAIRNNVGGQVLGHRDITWWLGSLEKRLIWKLGPGDDDPTFANTPLISGPSREPSAEEHDDSKHMVMVSQLSGEDHDLLKMQPLKRKKKVVKRWREEWADTYKWAYVDVKEGTARIFCSVCREYGRKHRRNPYGNEGSRNMQMSALEEHNNSLLHKEALRLQMASKDKVIVDKPIYVKALMSKTAGTIVEAAVKRDPQEFEFVQCVQEAVHALERVIAKNSHYVNMMERLLEPERMIIFRVPWVDDRGEAHVNRGFRVQFNQTLGPCRGGLRFHPSMNLSIAKFLGFQQTLKSALSPYKLGGAAGGSDFDTKGKSDGEIMRFCQSFMNELYRYLGPDKDLPSEEMGVGAREMGYMFGQYRRLASHVQGSFTGPRIIWSGSSLRTEATGYGLVFFAQLILADMNKELKGLRCIVSGSGKIAMHVLEKLLAFGAIPITVSDSKGYLVDEDGFDYMKVSFLRDLKAQHRSLRDYSKTYARAKYYDEAKPWNERCDVAFPCASQNEIDQSDAINLVNSGCRLLVEGSNMPCTSEAVDVLRKANVLIAPAIAAGAGGVAAGELELLNWSPEEFESKLQEAMKQTYQRTLKAATDFGYQKESPE
;
A
#
# COMPACT_ATOMS: atom_id res chain seq x y z
N MET A 1 -21.50 -22.74 42.31
CA MET A 1 -20.23 -23.19 42.95
C MET A 1 -19.21 -23.75 41.94
N GLY A 2 -19.23 -25.05 41.61
CA GLY A 2 -18.06 -25.81 41.11
C GLY A 2 -17.14 -25.16 40.05
N ARG A 3 -17.67 -24.69 38.92
CA ARG A 3 -16.83 -24.17 37.81
C ARG A 3 -15.96 -22.95 38.18
N ARG A 4 -16.42 -22.09 39.10
CA ARG A 4 -15.63 -20.94 39.59
C ARG A 4 -14.43 -21.42 40.43
N ILE A 5 -14.66 -22.44 41.27
CA ILE A 5 -13.62 -23.09 42.09
C ILE A 5 -12.57 -23.76 41.19
N LEU A 6 -12.99 -24.47 40.13
CA LEU A 6 -12.08 -25.05 39.13
C LEU A 6 -11.23 -23.98 38.43
N ASN A 7 -11.83 -22.87 37.98
CA ASN A 7 -11.07 -21.80 37.33
C ASN A 7 -10.06 -21.13 38.28
N GLU A 8 -10.43 -20.95 39.55
CA GLU A 8 -9.54 -20.39 40.57
C GLU A 8 -8.37 -21.33 40.90
N ALA A 9 -8.63 -22.64 40.98
CA ALA A 9 -7.59 -23.66 41.19
C ALA A 9 -6.60 -23.73 40.03
N LEU A 10 -7.09 -23.78 38.78
CA LEU A 10 -6.23 -23.79 37.59
C LEU A 10 -5.37 -22.51 37.48
N ARG A 11 -5.94 -21.35 37.83
CA ARG A 11 -5.17 -20.09 37.93
C ARG A 11 -4.11 -20.13 39.04
N LYS A 12 -4.40 -20.74 40.20
CA LYS A 12 -3.41 -20.94 41.27
C LYS A 12 -2.24 -21.81 40.81
N MET A 13 -2.51 -22.90 40.07
CA MET A 13 -1.46 -23.75 39.49
C MET A 13 -0.59 -22.98 38.48
N VAL A 14 -1.20 -22.36 37.46
CA VAL A 14 -0.49 -21.57 36.43
C VAL A 14 0.36 -20.46 37.06
N ASN A 15 -0.14 -19.79 38.10
CA ASN A 15 0.59 -18.72 38.79
C ASN A 15 1.70 -19.23 39.71
N ALA A 16 1.57 -20.44 40.28
CA ALA A 16 2.62 -21.08 41.05
C ALA A 16 3.78 -21.51 40.14
N GLU A 17 3.46 -22.12 38.99
CA GLU A 17 4.44 -22.59 38.01
C GLU A 17 5.21 -21.42 37.35
N LYS A 18 4.50 -20.33 37.00
CA LYS A 18 5.13 -19.08 36.52
C LYS A 18 6.00 -18.37 37.56
N ARG A 19 5.94 -18.77 38.84
CA ARG A 19 6.79 -18.30 39.93
C ARG A 19 7.86 -19.32 40.34
N GLY A 20 7.98 -20.44 39.63
CA GLY A 20 8.99 -21.47 39.89
C GLY A 20 8.71 -22.37 41.10
N PHE A 21 7.50 -22.35 41.68
CA PHE A 21 7.17 -23.25 42.79
C PHE A 21 6.98 -24.69 42.31
N ALA A 22 7.57 -25.64 43.03
CA ALA A 22 7.43 -27.08 42.75
C ALA A 22 6.04 -27.64 43.10
N THR A 23 5.26 -26.95 43.95
CA THR A 23 3.93 -27.38 44.37
C THR A 23 2.92 -26.23 44.39
N ALA A 24 1.64 -26.56 44.26
CA ALA A 24 0.51 -25.65 44.44
C ALA A 24 -0.52 -26.23 45.41
N GLN A 25 -1.02 -25.42 46.34
CA GLN A 25 -2.12 -25.83 47.24
C GLN A 25 -3.46 -25.26 46.79
N LEU A 26 -4.48 -26.13 46.76
CA LEU A 26 -5.81 -25.84 46.24
C LEU A 26 -6.86 -26.01 47.34
N GLN A 27 -7.68 -24.98 47.51
CA GLN A 27 -8.90 -24.97 48.32
C GLN A 27 -9.97 -24.10 47.63
N PRO A 28 -11.28 -24.39 47.81
CA PRO A 28 -11.84 -25.58 48.48
C PRO A 28 -11.83 -26.85 47.60
N ILE A 29 -11.99 -28.01 48.23
CA ILE A 29 -12.07 -29.33 47.56
C ILE A 29 -13.42 -29.54 46.86
N SER A 30 -13.42 -30.29 45.76
CA SER A 30 -14.62 -30.95 45.22
C SER A 30 -14.22 -32.23 44.48
N ASN A 31 -15.10 -33.24 44.42
CA ASN A 31 -14.79 -34.52 43.75
C ASN A 31 -14.43 -34.32 42.26
N THR A 32 -15.09 -33.37 41.60
CA THR A 32 -14.77 -32.98 40.21
C THR A 32 -13.35 -32.43 40.06
N MET A 33 -12.76 -31.81 41.10
CA MET A 33 -11.37 -31.38 41.10
C MET A 33 -10.42 -32.59 41.10
N ALA A 34 -10.68 -33.59 41.96
CA ALA A 34 -9.86 -34.80 42.02
C ALA A 34 -9.91 -35.59 40.71
N SER A 35 -11.10 -35.74 40.11
CA SER A 35 -11.24 -36.31 38.76
C SER A 35 -10.47 -35.52 37.70
N PHE A 36 -10.49 -34.18 37.74
CA PHE A 36 -9.78 -33.34 36.78
C PHE A 36 -8.25 -33.47 36.93
N LEU A 37 -7.76 -33.51 38.17
CA LEU A 37 -6.33 -33.70 38.45
C LEU A 37 -5.86 -35.11 38.05
N ASN A 38 -6.69 -36.15 38.17
CA ASN A 38 -6.37 -37.48 37.63
C ASN A 38 -6.16 -37.44 36.10
N ILE A 39 -6.99 -36.71 35.34
CA ILE A 39 -6.79 -36.52 33.89
C ILE A 39 -5.48 -35.76 33.63
N MET A 40 -5.17 -34.72 34.42
CA MET A 40 -3.90 -33.98 34.30
C MET A 40 -2.67 -34.83 34.62
N LYS A 41 -2.77 -35.77 35.58
CA LYS A 41 -1.71 -36.73 35.90
C LYS A 41 -1.53 -37.73 34.75
N TYR A 42 -2.62 -38.34 34.28
CA TYR A 42 -2.62 -39.31 33.18
C TYR A 42 -2.04 -38.72 31.88
N ARG A 43 -2.40 -37.48 31.53
CA ARG A 43 -1.87 -36.77 30.35
C ARG A 43 -0.51 -36.08 30.59
N GLY A 44 0.16 -36.32 31.72
CA GLY A 44 1.53 -35.87 31.98
C GLY A 44 1.71 -34.34 32.10
N TYR A 45 0.74 -33.67 32.72
CA TYR A 45 0.78 -32.23 33.01
C TYR A 45 1.09 -31.89 34.48
N ILE A 46 0.82 -32.81 35.40
CA ILE A 46 1.25 -32.73 36.81
C ILE A 46 1.99 -34.02 37.16
N LYS A 47 2.89 -33.97 38.15
CA LYS A 47 3.65 -35.13 38.60
C LYS A 47 2.79 -36.03 39.50
N ASP A 48 2.18 -35.45 40.53
CA ASP A 48 1.19 -36.11 41.39
C ASP A 48 0.30 -35.09 42.12
N PHE A 49 -0.69 -35.57 42.89
CA PHE A 49 -1.40 -34.76 43.87
C PHE A 49 -1.81 -35.58 45.10
N GLN A 50 -1.78 -34.95 46.28
CA GLN A 50 -2.22 -35.53 47.55
C GLN A 50 -3.44 -34.77 48.09
N VAL A 51 -4.40 -35.51 48.63
CA VAL A 51 -5.65 -34.97 49.19
C VAL A 51 -5.61 -35.14 50.71
N HIS A 52 -5.41 -34.05 51.44
CA HIS A 52 -5.43 -34.05 52.91
C HIS A 52 -6.84 -33.77 53.43
N ASP A 53 -7.35 -34.70 54.26
CA ASP A 53 -8.70 -34.77 54.84
C ASP A 53 -9.85 -34.72 53.81
N PRO A 54 -10.37 -35.89 53.37
CA PRO A 54 -11.47 -35.96 52.41
C PRO A 54 -12.85 -35.62 52.99
N HIS A 55 -13.00 -35.46 54.31
CA HIS A 55 -14.31 -35.32 54.95
C HIS A 55 -14.61 -33.92 55.49
N ARG A 56 -13.62 -33.04 55.71
CA ARG A 56 -13.85 -31.61 56.04
C ARG A 56 -12.87 -30.67 55.32
N VAL A 57 -13.40 -29.84 54.41
CA VAL A 57 -12.78 -28.67 53.74
C VAL A 57 -11.24 -28.74 53.60
N GLY A 58 -10.75 -29.87 53.07
CA GLY A 58 -9.34 -30.21 53.08
C GLY A 58 -8.45 -29.35 52.18
N ARG A 59 -7.21 -29.80 51.99
CA ARG A 59 -6.23 -29.22 51.06
C ARG A 59 -5.80 -30.26 50.03
N ILE A 60 -5.82 -29.88 48.76
CA ILE A 60 -5.11 -30.66 47.72
C ILE A 60 -3.75 -30.01 47.50
N THR A 61 -2.68 -30.76 47.70
CA THR A 61 -1.31 -30.37 47.31
C THR A 61 -1.00 -31.02 45.96
N VAL A 62 -0.70 -30.23 44.94
CA VAL A 62 -0.36 -30.71 43.59
C VAL A 62 1.12 -30.49 43.33
N GLU A 63 1.82 -31.51 42.84
CA GLU A 63 3.20 -31.42 42.37
C GLU A 63 3.24 -31.00 40.88
N LEU A 64 3.91 -29.89 40.61
CA LEU A 64 3.98 -29.29 39.28
C LEU A 64 5.19 -29.83 38.49
N GLN A 65 5.12 -29.78 37.16
CA GLN A 65 6.12 -30.40 36.28
C GLN A 65 6.87 -29.42 35.37
N GLY A 66 6.67 -28.11 35.52
CA GLY A 66 7.23 -27.09 34.61
C GLY A 66 6.62 -27.14 33.21
N ARG A 67 5.38 -27.61 33.11
CA ARG A 67 4.64 -27.88 31.87
C ARG A 67 3.35 -27.08 31.73
N ILE A 68 2.84 -26.35 32.73
CA ILE A 68 1.52 -25.69 32.68
C ILE A 68 1.62 -24.19 32.37
N ASN A 69 1.38 -23.82 31.10
CA ASN A 69 1.55 -22.44 30.62
C ASN A 69 0.27 -21.60 30.75
N ASP A 70 -0.88 -22.18 30.37
CA ASP A 70 -2.22 -21.61 30.54
C ASP A 70 -3.29 -22.72 30.60
N CYS A 71 -4.15 -22.67 31.61
CA CYS A 71 -5.24 -23.60 31.88
C CYS A 71 -6.45 -22.79 32.34
N ARG A 72 -7.60 -22.92 31.66
CA ARG A 72 -8.80 -22.13 31.96
C ARG A 72 -10.05 -23.00 31.99
N ALA A 73 -10.90 -22.79 32.99
CA ALA A 73 -12.22 -23.40 33.01
C ALA A 73 -13.22 -22.58 32.19
N VAL A 74 -14.09 -23.26 31.45
CA VAL A 74 -15.13 -22.61 30.61
C VAL A 74 -16.29 -22.17 31.50
N MET A 75 -16.41 -20.85 31.66
CA MET A 75 -17.32 -20.21 32.61
C MET A 75 -18.80 -20.31 32.22
N HIS A 76 -19.12 -20.22 30.93
CA HIS A 76 -20.47 -20.44 30.42
C HIS A 76 -20.75 -21.93 30.20
N ARG A 77 -22.02 -22.34 30.25
CA ARG A 77 -22.42 -23.70 29.87
C ARG A 77 -22.30 -23.84 28.35
N HIS A 78 -21.71 -24.96 27.92
CA HIS A 78 -21.68 -25.36 26.53
C HIS A 78 -21.72 -26.89 26.50
N ASP A 79 -22.87 -27.41 26.10
CA ASP A 79 -23.13 -28.82 25.86
C ASP A 79 -22.70 -29.14 24.42
N VAL A 80 -21.94 -30.23 24.23
CA VAL A 80 -21.39 -30.63 22.92
C VAL A 80 -21.74 -32.09 22.67
N LYS A 81 -22.40 -32.39 21.55
CA LYS A 81 -22.74 -33.78 21.18
C LYS A 81 -21.48 -34.51 20.70
N ALA A 82 -21.43 -35.83 20.84
CA ALA A 82 -20.26 -36.64 20.45
C ALA A 82 -19.72 -36.32 19.04
N LYS A 83 -20.62 -36.21 18.05
CA LYS A 83 -20.30 -35.86 16.64
C LYS A 83 -19.76 -34.44 16.43
N GLU A 84 -19.90 -33.55 17.42
CA GLU A 84 -19.52 -32.13 17.36
C GLU A 84 -18.19 -31.85 18.10
N ILE A 85 -17.68 -32.81 18.89
CA ILE A 85 -16.48 -32.64 19.72
C ILE A 85 -15.25 -32.25 18.89
N GLU A 86 -15.03 -32.87 17.74
CA GLU A 86 -13.87 -32.57 16.88
C GLU A 86 -13.95 -31.15 16.28
N GLN A 87 -15.14 -30.71 15.87
CA GLN A 87 -15.32 -29.34 15.41
C GLN A 87 -15.13 -28.33 16.54
N TYR A 88 -15.56 -28.67 17.76
CA TYR A 88 -15.34 -27.83 18.94
C TYR A 88 -13.84 -27.74 19.28
N ARG A 89 -13.10 -28.86 19.20
CA ARG A 89 -11.64 -28.91 19.38
C ARG A 89 -10.93 -27.96 18.42
N ILE A 90 -11.18 -28.08 17.12
CA ILE A 90 -10.57 -27.25 16.07
C ILE A 90 -10.86 -25.75 16.27
N ARG A 91 -12.02 -25.39 16.85
CA ARG A 91 -12.40 -24.00 17.16
C ARG A 91 -11.85 -23.46 18.49
N LYS A 92 -11.20 -24.27 19.33
CA LYS A 92 -10.82 -23.91 20.71
C LYS A 92 -9.38 -24.20 21.11
N LEU A 93 -8.66 -25.04 20.37
CA LEU A 93 -7.22 -25.22 20.54
C LEU A 93 -6.48 -24.53 19.37
N PRO A 94 -5.49 -23.66 19.61
CA PRO A 94 -4.84 -22.88 18.55
C PRO A 94 -3.94 -23.71 17.61
N THR A 95 -3.61 -24.95 17.97
CA THR A 95 -2.93 -25.91 17.08
C THR A 95 -3.60 -27.28 17.16
N ARG A 96 -3.67 -27.99 16.02
CA ARG A 96 -4.33 -29.31 15.91
C ARG A 96 -3.61 -30.46 16.62
N GLN A 97 -2.36 -30.25 17.07
CA GLN A 97 -1.51 -31.31 17.61
C GLN A 97 -1.33 -31.26 19.14
N TRP A 98 -1.63 -30.14 19.81
CA TRP A 98 -1.23 -29.94 21.21
C TRP A 98 -2.32 -29.28 22.07
N GLY A 99 -3.00 -30.10 22.87
CA GLY A 99 -3.93 -29.68 23.92
C GLY A 99 -5.09 -30.66 24.10
N TYR A 100 -5.79 -30.59 25.24
CA TYR A 100 -7.00 -31.38 25.49
C TYR A 100 -8.14 -30.47 25.96
N VAL A 101 -9.35 -30.81 25.51
CA VAL A 101 -10.62 -30.34 26.07
C VAL A 101 -11.13 -31.40 27.04
N VAL A 102 -11.63 -30.99 28.22
CA VAL A 102 -12.19 -31.89 29.24
C VAL A 102 -13.70 -31.73 29.33
N ILE A 103 -14.41 -32.85 29.31
CA ILE A 103 -15.86 -32.96 29.15
C ILE A 103 -16.45 -33.75 30.31
N MET A 104 -17.52 -33.22 30.91
CA MET A 104 -18.37 -33.91 31.88
C MET A 104 -19.50 -34.62 31.12
N THR A 105 -19.41 -35.95 31.07
CA THR A 105 -20.41 -36.84 30.45
C THR A 105 -21.26 -37.53 31.54
N PRO A 106 -22.37 -38.21 31.18
CA PRO A 106 -23.11 -39.06 32.13
C PRO A 106 -22.24 -40.15 32.78
N ASN A 107 -21.21 -40.62 32.08
CA ASN A 107 -20.28 -41.66 32.55
C ASN A 107 -19.14 -41.09 33.40
N GLY A 108 -19.14 -39.78 33.69
CA GLY A 108 -18.12 -39.10 34.47
C GLY A 108 -17.29 -38.09 33.68
N LEU A 109 -16.17 -37.69 34.26
CA LEU A 109 -15.24 -36.70 33.69
C LEU A 109 -14.20 -37.41 32.83
N MET A 110 -14.07 -37.01 31.57
CA MET A 110 -13.13 -37.58 30.61
C MET A 110 -12.58 -36.51 29.67
N ASP A 111 -11.46 -36.80 28.99
CA ASP A 111 -10.97 -35.92 27.93
C ASP A 111 -11.64 -36.20 26.58
N HIS A 112 -11.50 -35.27 25.65
CA HIS A 112 -12.17 -35.33 24.35
C HIS A 112 -11.84 -36.56 23.48
N GLU A 113 -10.66 -37.19 23.60
CA GLU A 113 -10.32 -38.40 22.84
C GLU A 113 -11.01 -39.64 23.40
N GLU A 114 -11.19 -39.67 24.72
CA GLU A 114 -11.97 -40.69 25.41
C GLU A 114 -13.48 -40.51 25.15
N ALA A 115 -13.97 -39.27 25.19
CA ALA A 115 -15.36 -38.95 24.85
C ALA A 115 -15.72 -39.30 23.39
N ILE A 116 -14.79 -39.08 22.44
CA ILE A 116 -14.95 -39.51 21.05
C ILE A 116 -14.93 -41.04 20.93
N ARG A 117 -13.97 -41.74 21.55
CA ARG A 117 -13.88 -43.21 21.53
C ARG A 117 -15.13 -43.89 22.11
N ASN A 118 -15.67 -43.34 23.20
CA ASN A 118 -16.89 -43.84 23.83
C ASN A 118 -18.18 -43.33 23.14
N ASN A 119 -18.06 -42.43 22.15
CA ASN A 119 -19.18 -41.78 21.45
C ASN A 119 -20.18 -41.06 22.38
N VAL A 120 -19.69 -40.42 23.46
CA VAL A 120 -20.53 -39.75 24.48
C VAL A 120 -20.34 -38.24 24.43
N GLY A 121 -21.46 -37.51 24.31
CA GLY A 121 -21.48 -36.04 24.43
C GLY A 121 -21.55 -35.57 25.88
N GLY A 122 -21.31 -34.28 26.12
CA GLY A 122 -21.36 -33.74 27.48
C GLY A 122 -21.02 -32.25 27.59
N GLN A 123 -20.86 -31.80 28.82
CA GLN A 123 -20.56 -30.40 29.14
C GLN A 123 -19.07 -30.13 29.15
N VAL A 124 -18.63 -29.19 28.32
CA VAL A 124 -17.24 -28.72 28.34
C VAL A 124 -16.98 -27.97 29.65
N LEU A 125 -15.90 -28.34 30.35
CA LEU A 125 -15.50 -27.75 31.62
C LEU A 125 -14.20 -26.93 31.54
N GLY A 126 -13.29 -27.28 30.64
CA GLY A 126 -12.02 -26.58 30.49
C GLY A 126 -11.27 -26.96 29.22
N HIS A 127 -10.34 -26.10 28.84
CA HIS A 127 -9.35 -26.37 27.79
C HIS A 127 -7.99 -25.83 28.22
N ARG A 128 -6.93 -26.38 27.61
CA ARG A 128 -5.55 -25.96 27.82
C ARG A 128 -5.03 -25.24 26.57
N ASP A 129 -4.21 -24.21 26.75
CA ASP A 129 -3.43 -23.59 25.68
C ASP A 129 -1.95 -24.02 25.77
N ILE A 130 -1.26 -24.05 24.62
CA ILE A 130 0.20 -24.28 24.51
C ILE A 130 0.80 -23.19 23.61
N THR A 131 0.64 -21.96 24.08
CA THR A 131 1.51 -20.84 23.75
C THR A 131 2.55 -20.65 24.87
N TRP A 132 3.60 -19.85 24.61
CA TRP A 132 4.74 -19.62 25.53
C TRP A 132 5.76 -20.75 25.77
N TRP A 133 5.90 -21.73 24.86
CA TRP A 133 7.08 -22.64 24.87
C TRP A 133 7.75 -22.88 23.49
N LEU A 134 7.45 -22.06 22.49
CA LEU A 134 8.17 -22.05 21.20
C LEU A 134 9.29 -20.99 21.12
N GLY A 135 9.41 -20.09 22.10
CA GLY A 135 10.38 -18.99 22.08
C GLY A 135 11.82 -19.33 22.51
N SER A 136 12.16 -20.60 22.75
CA SER A 136 13.45 -20.96 23.39
C SER A 136 14.06 -22.32 22.99
N LEU A 137 13.60 -22.98 21.91
CA LEU A 137 14.06 -24.35 21.58
C LEU A 137 14.68 -24.55 20.19
N GLU A 138 14.57 -23.59 19.27
CA GLU A 138 15.17 -23.67 17.91
C GLU A 138 16.70 -23.56 17.87
N LYS A 139 17.40 -23.60 19.02
CA LYS A 139 18.88 -23.56 19.10
C LYS A 139 19.56 -24.90 19.39
N ARG A 140 18.85 -26.05 19.42
CA ARG A 140 19.48 -27.34 19.79
C ARG A 140 19.10 -28.61 19.04
N LEU A 141 18.31 -28.57 17.95
CA LEU A 141 17.91 -29.79 17.23
C LEU A 141 18.09 -29.77 15.69
N ILE A 142 19.12 -29.08 15.18
CA ILE A 142 19.53 -29.14 13.75
C ILE A 142 20.95 -29.76 13.64
N TRP A 143 21.18 -30.88 14.34
CA TRP A 143 22.44 -31.66 14.29
C TRP A 143 22.16 -33.16 14.47
N LYS A 144 21.39 -33.75 13.52
CA LYS A 144 21.45 -35.18 13.12
C LYS A 144 20.39 -35.50 12.07
N LEU A 145 20.81 -35.55 10.81
CA LEU A 145 20.56 -36.63 9.84
C LEU A 145 21.25 -36.23 8.52
N GLY A 146 22.10 -37.12 8.00
CA GLY A 146 22.78 -36.93 6.72
C GLY A 146 21.96 -37.49 5.55
N PRO A 147 22.48 -37.40 4.31
CA PRO A 147 21.79 -37.91 3.12
C PRO A 147 21.78 -39.44 3.06
N GLY A 148 20.88 -39.96 2.22
CA GLY A 148 20.84 -41.33 1.72
C GLY A 148 20.18 -41.32 0.34
N ASP A 149 20.72 -42.10 -0.59
CA ASP A 149 20.47 -42.03 -2.03
C ASP A 149 19.40 -43.05 -2.52
N ASP A 150 19.44 -43.36 -3.82
CA ASP A 150 18.88 -44.55 -4.50
C ASP A 150 17.36 -44.63 -4.82
N ASP A 151 16.94 -43.72 -5.71
CA ASP A 151 16.60 -44.01 -7.13
C ASP A 151 15.62 -45.20 -7.47
N PRO A 152 15.54 -45.81 -8.68
CA PRO A 152 14.33 -45.63 -9.50
C PRO A 152 13.54 -46.92 -9.86
N THR A 153 12.34 -46.72 -10.44
CA THR A 153 11.58 -47.50 -11.45
C THR A 153 10.08 -47.13 -11.31
N PHE A 154 9.17 -47.23 -12.29
CA PHE A 154 9.06 -48.06 -13.50
C PHE A 154 8.77 -47.25 -14.79
N ALA A 155 8.80 -47.92 -15.96
CA ALA A 155 8.54 -47.35 -17.29
C ALA A 155 7.56 -48.20 -18.13
N ASN A 156 7.25 -47.74 -19.36
CA ASN A 156 6.68 -48.50 -20.51
C ASN A 156 5.19 -48.92 -20.42
N THR A 157 4.37 -49.00 -21.50
CA THR A 157 4.46 -48.64 -22.95
C THR A 157 3.03 -48.56 -23.57
N PRO A 158 2.74 -47.75 -24.63
CA PRO A 158 1.40 -47.62 -25.27
C PRO A 158 1.21 -48.37 -26.61
N LEU A 159 -0.04 -48.43 -27.14
CA LEU A 159 -0.50 -48.79 -28.52
C LEU A 159 -1.87 -48.09 -28.78
N ILE A 160 -2.20 -47.38 -29.89
CA ILE A 160 -2.50 -47.77 -31.30
C ILE A 160 -3.84 -48.55 -31.45
N SER A 161 -4.80 -48.34 -32.39
CA SER A 161 -5.02 -47.50 -33.62
C SER A 161 -6.48 -46.93 -33.64
N GLY A 162 -7.09 -46.26 -34.65
CA GLY A 162 -7.00 -46.21 -36.13
C GLY A 162 -8.03 -45.21 -36.77
N PRO A 163 -8.20 -45.12 -38.12
CA PRO A 163 -8.31 -43.80 -38.80
C PRO A 163 -9.38 -43.58 -39.92
N SER A 164 -9.33 -42.36 -40.53
CA SER A 164 -9.75 -41.97 -41.92
C SER A 164 -11.25 -41.60 -42.17
N ARG A 165 -11.68 -40.81 -43.19
CA ARG A 165 -10.98 -40.02 -44.26
C ARG A 165 -11.88 -38.90 -44.88
N GLU A 166 -11.30 -38.06 -45.74
CA GLU A 166 -11.87 -37.06 -46.70
C GLU A 166 -12.72 -37.71 -47.86
N PRO A 167 -13.38 -37.03 -48.86
CA PRO A 167 -13.01 -35.72 -49.50
C PRO A 167 -14.07 -34.81 -50.24
N SER A 168 -13.59 -33.62 -50.67
CA SER A 168 -13.76 -32.85 -51.95
C SER A 168 -15.09 -32.56 -52.72
N ALA A 169 -15.18 -31.31 -53.24
CA ALA A 169 -15.77 -30.84 -54.53
C ALA A 169 -17.32 -30.86 -54.73
N GLU A 170 -17.99 -30.17 -55.68
CA GLU A 170 -17.61 -29.23 -56.78
C GLU A 170 -18.78 -28.31 -57.26
N GLU A 171 -18.46 -27.10 -57.78
CA GLU A 171 -19.09 -26.13 -58.75
C GLU A 171 -20.62 -25.90 -59.07
N HIS A 172 -20.86 -24.79 -59.84
CA HIS A 172 -22.06 -24.31 -60.62
C HIS A 172 -23.32 -23.72 -59.89
N ASP A 173 -24.18 -22.84 -60.48
CA ASP A 173 -24.01 -21.72 -61.46
C ASP A 173 -25.30 -20.83 -61.65
N ASP A 174 -25.12 -19.62 -62.23
CA ASP A 174 -25.98 -18.65 -62.98
C ASP A 174 -27.47 -18.33 -62.62
N SER A 175 -27.91 -17.17 -63.17
CA SER A 175 -29.24 -16.84 -63.74
C SER A 175 -30.21 -15.86 -63.04
N LYS A 176 -29.91 -14.55 -63.24
CA LYS A 176 -30.75 -13.50 -63.87
C LYS A 176 -32.29 -13.49 -63.73
N HIS A 177 -32.85 -12.31 -63.41
CA HIS A 177 -33.88 -11.55 -64.18
C HIS A 177 -33.77 -10.05 -63.74
N MET A 178 -33.81 -8.98 -64.57
CA MET A 178 -34.81 -8.47 -65.55
C MET A 178 -36.14 -8.00 -64.90
N VAL A 179 -36.86 -6.92 -65.29
CA VAL A 179 -36.66 -5.70 -66.15
C VAL A 179 -37.92 -4.75 -65.92
N MET A 180 -38.12 -3.46 -66.29
CA MET A 180 -37.51 -2.44 -67.18
C MET A 180 -37.80 -0.97 -66.73
N VAL A 181 -36.93 -0.04 -67.18
CA VAL A 181 -37.13 1.34 -67.73
C VAL A 181 -38.49 2.10 -67.66
N SER A 182 -38.42 3.38 -67.24
CA SER A 182 -38.95 4.61 -67.95
C SER A 182 -38.51 5.88 -67.19
N GLN A 183 -37.77 6.90 -67.66
CA GLN A 183 -37.65 7.72 -68.90
C GLN A 183 -38.43 9.07 -68.91
N LEU A 184 -37.82 10.08 -69.59
CA LEU A 184 -38.31 11.43 -69.98
C LEU A 184 -38.35 12.56 -68.90
N SER A 185 -38.15 13.86 -69.19
CA SER A 185 -37.27 14.60 -70.15
C SER A 185 -37.48 16.15 -70.03
N GLY A 186 -36.51 16.98 -70.45
CA GLY A 186 -36.61 18.46 -70.61
C GLY A 186 -35.81 19.26 -69.55
N GLU A 187 -34.92 20.24 -69.80
CA GLU A 187 -34.79 21.32 -70.83
C GLU A 187 -35.71 22.55 -70.52
N ASP A 188 -35.28 23.83 -70.53
CA ASP A 188 -33.96 24.42 -70.86
C ASP A 188 -33.73 25.89 -70.35
N HIS A 189 -32.56 26.49 -70.67
CA HIS A 189 -32.20 27.92 -70.91
C HIS A 189 -32.01 29.00 -69.78
N ASP A 190 -30.76 29.49 -69.70
CA ASP A 190 -30.25 30.89 -69.73
C ASP A 190 -30.24 31.97 -68.59
N LEU A 191 -29.00 32.30 -68.16
CA LEU A 191 -28.28 33.60 -68.24
C LEU A 191 -28.90 34.96 -67.80
N LEU A 192 -28.43 35.56 -66.66
CA LEU A 192 -27.52 36.75 -66.60
C LEU A 192 -27.37 37.49 -65.23
N LYS A 193 -26.13 37.97 -64.98
CA LYS A 193 -25.67 39.18 -64.24
C LYS A 193 -25.85 39.41 -62.71
N MET A 194 -24.66 39.53 -62.08
CA MET A 194 -24.23 40.47 -61.01
C MET A 194 -24.59 40.21 -59.53
N GLN A 195 -23.61 40.51 -58.66
CA GLN A 195 -23.64 40.36 -57.19
C GLN A 195 -24.07 41.67 -56.48
N PRO A 196 -24.31 41.66 -55.15
CA PRO A 196 -23.18 41.87 -54.23
C PRO A 196 -23.13 40.96 -52.98
N LEU A 197 -21.92 40.72 -52.48
CA LEU A 197 -21.64 40.00 -51.23
C LEU A 197 -22.35 40.60 -49.99
N LYS A 198 -23.10 39.77 -49.23
CA LYS A 198 -23.21 39.82 -47.75
C LYS A 198 -24.00 38.63 -47.16
N ARG A 199 -23.72 38.28 -45.90
CA ARG A 199 -24.42 37.31 -44.99
C ARG A 199 -24.13 35.79 -45.10
N LYS A 200 -22.96 35.34 -44.62
CA LYS A 200 -22.78 33.98 -44.01
C LYS A 200 -21.93 34.00 -42.71
N LYS A 201 -22.18 34.94 -41.80
CA LYS A 201 -21.61 34.96 -40.42
C LYS A 201 -22.63 35.56 -39.42
N LYS A 202 -23.56 34.76 -38.86
CA LYS A 202 -24.45 35.19 -37.75
C LYS A 202 -24.85 34.12 -36.71
N VAL A 203 -25.03 32.84 -37.06
CA VAL A 203 -25.59 31.85 -36.12
C VAL A 203 -24.63 31.49 -34.97
N VAL A 204 -23.43 30.99 -35.29
CA VAL A 204 -22.48 30.45 -34.30
C VAL A 204 -21.97 31.50 -33.30
N LYS A 205 -21.86 32.77 -33.72
CA LYS A 205 -21.48 33.86 -32.83
C LYS A 205 -22.61 34.15 -31.81
N ARG A 206 -23.85 34.30 -32.31
CA ARG A 206 -25.03 34.60 -31.49
C ARG A 206 -25.34 33.52 -30.45
N TRP A 207 -25.14 32.24 -30.79
CA TRP A 207 -25.30 31.15 -29.81
C TRP A 207 -24.35 31.29 -28.60
N ARG A 208 -23.08 31.63 -28.84
CA ARG A 208 -22.06 31.79 -27.78
C ARG A 208 -22.33 32.98 -26.86
N GLU A 209 -22.93 34.04 -27.41
CA GLU A 209 -23.12 35.32 -26.70
C GLU A 209 -24.47 35.42 -25.96
N GLU A 210 -25.50 34.67 -26.39
CA GLU A 210 -26.85 34.79 -25.81
C GLU A 210 -27.36 33.53 -25.07
N TRP A 211 -26.88 32.31 -25.38
CA TRP A 211 -27.59 31.07 -24.96
C TRP A 211 -26.70 29.94 -24.39
N ALA A 212 -25.38 30.01 -24.55
CA ALA A 212 -24.47 28.93 -24.14
C ALA A 212 -24.52 28.63 -22.63
N ASP A 213 -24.63 29.67 -21.79
CA ASP A 213 -24.74 29.51 -20.33
C ASP A 213 -26.11 29.01 -19.87
N THR A 214 -27.18 29.30 -20.62
CA THR A 214 -28.54 28.85 -20.33
C THR A 214 -28.72 27.37 -20.61
N TYR A 215 -28.21 26.89 -21.75
CA TYR A 215 -28.39 25.52 -22.23
C TYR A 215 -27.05 24.78 -22.30
N LYS A 216 -26.42 24.54 -21.15
CA LYS A 216 -25.11 23.88 -21.03
C LYS A 216 -25.05 22.44 -21.57
N TRP A 217 -26.20 21.80 -21.84
CA TRP A 217 -26.30 20.52 -22.55
C TRP A 217 -26.25 20.66 -24.08
N ALA A 218 -26.36 21.88 -24.62
CA ALA A 218 -26.32 22.15 -26.05
C ALA A 218 -24.88 22.45 -26.49
N TYR A 219 -24.51 21.97 -27.67
CA TYR A 219 -23.23 22.30 -28.30
C TYR A 219 -23.39 22.48 -29.82
N VAL A 220 -22.46 23.21 -30.44
CA VAL A 220 -22.43 23.44 -31.89
C VAL A 220 -21.36 22.55 -32.52
N ASP A 221 -21.73 21.80 -33.56
CA ASP A 221 -20.82 20.97 -34.34
C ASP A 221 -21.08 21.16 -35.85
N VAL A 222 -20.08 20.89 -36.70
CA VAL A 222 -20.11 21.17 -38.15
C VAL A 222 -20.21 19.86 -38.93
N LYS A 223 -21.45 19.46 -39.23
CA LYS A 223 -21.75 18.31 -40.10
C LYS A 223 -22.06 18.81 -41.51
N GLU A 224 -21.52 18.15 -42.54
CA GLU A 224 -21.78 18.45 -43.96
C GLU A 224 -21.52 19.94 -44.33
N GLY A 225 -20.47 20.54 -43.75
CA GLY A 225 -20.14 21.97 -43.95
C GLY A 225 -21.11 22.96 -43.32
N THR A 226 -22.09 22.48 -42.53
CA THR A 226 -23.10 23.31 -41.87
C THR A 226 -22.99 23.22 -40.34
N ALA A 227 -22.89 24.36 -39.67
CA ALA A 227 -22.93 24.41 -38.21
C ALA A 227 -24.36 24.14 -37.71
N ARG A 228 -24.51 23.12 -36.87
CA ARG A 228 -25.79 22.60 -36.34
C ARG A 228 -25.69 22.52 -34.81
N ILE A 229 -26.83 22.66 -34.12
CA ILE A 229 -26.89 22.57 -32.65
C ILE A 229 -27.37 21.17 -32.26
N PHE A 230 -26.68 20.55 -31.31
CA PHE A 230 -26.92 19.20 -30.81
C PHE A 230 -27.02 19.19 -29.28
N CYS A 231 -27.68 18.16 -28.73
CA CYS A 231 -27.77 17.93 -27.28
C CYS A 231 -26.84 16.77 -26.88
N SER A 232 -25.93 17.00 -25.93
CA SER A 232 -25.03 15.97 -25.39
C SER A 232 -25.80 14.87 -24.64
N VAL A 233 -26.71 15.26 -23.74
CA VAL A 233 -27.50 14.32 -22.92
C VAL A 233 -28.34 13.38 -23.80
N CYS A 234 -28.96 13.87 -24.88
CA CYS A 234 -29.72 13.03 -25.80
C CYS A 234 -28.84 12.24 -26.79
N ARG A 235 -27.63 12.70 -27.09
CA ARG A 235 -26.63 11.92 -27.85
C ARG A 235 -26.15 10.69 -27.06
N GLU A 236 -26.02 10.82 -25.74
CA GLU A 236 -25.47 9.79 -24.85
C GLU A 236 -26.55 8.87 -24.24
N TYR A 237 -27.70 9.42 -23.80
CA TYR A 237 -28.77 8.68 -23.10
C TYR A 237 -30.12 8.61 -23.86
N GLY A 238 -30.19 9.14 -25.09
CA GLY A 238 -31.43 9.21 -25.87
C GLY A 238 -31.79 7.93 -26.64
N ARG A 239 -33.10 7.61 -26.74
CA ARG A 239 -33.59 6.47 -27.53
C ARG A 239 -33.61 6.78 -29.04
N LYS A 240 -33.17 5.83 -29.86
CA LYS A 240 -33.23 5.92 -31.34
C LYS A 240 -34.69 5.93 -31.83
N HIS A 241 -35.02 6.82 -32.76
CA HIS A 241 -36.39 6.97 -33.30
C HIS A 241 -36.45 6.66 -34.80
N ARG A 242 -37.43 5.85 -35.23
CA ARG A 242 -37.62 5.38 -36.64
C ARG A 242 -37.94 6.47 -37.69
N ARG A 243 -37.90 7.75 -37.32
CA ARG A 243 -38.13 8.93 -38.17
C ARG A 243 -37.03 10.00 -38.00
N ASN A 244 -35.79 9.57 -37.74
CA ASN A 244 -34.60 10.42 -37.78
C ASN A 244 -33.68 9.90 -38.90
N PRO A 245 -33.37 10.67 -39.96
CA PRO A 245 -32.45 10.23 -41.01
C PRO A 245 -31.01 10.01 -40.51
N TYR A 246 -30.62 10.67 -39.42
CA TYR A 246 -29.30 10.50 -38.80
C TYR A 246 -29.37 9.47 -37.66
N GLY A 247 -29.59 8.21 -38.02
CA GLY A 247 -29.60 7.08 -37.08
C GLY A 247 -28.27 6.92 -36.36
N ASN A 248 -28.34 6.63 -35.05
CA ASN A 248 -27.23 6.39 -34.09
C ASN A 248 -26.69 7.59 -33.30
N GLU A 249 -26.82 8.86 -33.71
CA GLU A 249 -26.22 10.01 -32.97
C GLU A 249 -27.17 10.75 -32.00
N GLY A 250 -28.37 10.22 -31.73
CA GLY A 250 -29.26 10.59 -30.61
C GLY A 250 -29.90 12.00 -30.60
N SER A 251 -29.37 12.96 -31.36
CA SER A 251 -29.86 14.35 -31.40
C SER A 251 -30.37 14.74 -32.80
N ARG A 252 -31.49 15.48 -32.85
CA ARG A 252 -31.89 16.24 -34.06
C ARG A 252 -31.02 17.47 -34.20
N ASN A 253 -30.84 17.98 -35.42
CA ASN A 253 -30.36 19.35 -35.64
C ASN A 253 -31.38 20.34 -35.06
N MET A 254 -30.98 21.08 -34.03
CA MET A 254 -31.88 22.00 -33.30
C MET A 254 -31.78 23.41 -33.90
N GLN A 255 -32.91 23.99 -34.31
CA GLN A 255 -32.98 25.43 -34.53
C GLN A 255 -33.04 26.15 -33.16
N MET A 256 -32.57 27.40 -33.09
CA MET A 256 -32.51 28.18 -31.85
C MET A 256 -33.87 28.25 -31.12
N SER A 257 -34.96 28.36 -31.88
CA SER A 257 -36.34 28.39 -31.40
C SER A 257 -36.84 27.07 -30.79
N ALA A 258 -36.17 25.94 -31.03
CA ALA A 258 -36.57 24.62 -30.57
C ALA A 258 -35.81 24.14 -29.31
N LEU A 259 -34.89 24.95 -28.76
CA LEU A 259 -34.11 24.59 -27.58
C LEU A 259 -34.97 24.44 -26.32
N GLU A 260 -35.90 25.37 -26.10
CA GLU A 260 -36.79 25.36 -24.94
C GLU A 260 -37.85 24.24 -25.01
N GLU A 261 -38.37 23.97 -26.21
CA GLU A 261 -39.24 22.81 -26.47
C GLU A 261 -38.49 21.49 -26.22
N HIS A 262 -37.22 21.40 -26.64
CA HIS A 262 -36.39 20.22 -26.39
C HIS A 262 -36.11 20.00 -24.90
N ASN A 263 -35.69 21.06 -24.18
CA ASN A 263 -35.49 21.05 -22.73
C ASN A 263 -36.73 20.53 -22.00
N ASN A 264 -37.92 20.87 -22.52
CA ASN A 264 -39.19 20.46 -21.95
C ASN A 264 -39.70 19.08 -22.40
N SER A 265 -39.12 18.49 -23.45
CA SER A 265 -39.57 17.24 -24.03
C SER A 265 -39.39 16.03 -23.10
N LEU A 266 -40.34 15.08 -23.16
CA LEU A 266 -40.31 13.84 -22.37
C LEU A 266 -39.03 13.01 -22.62
N LEU A 267 -38.51 13.02 -23.86
CA LEU A 267 -37.28 12.30 -24.22
C LEU A 267 -36.04 12.92 -23.57
N HIS A 268 -35.94 14.25 -23.52
CA HIS A 268 -34.83 14.94 -22.86
C HIS A 268 -34.91 14.77 -21.33
N LYS A 269 -36.11 14.85 -20.75
CA LYS A 269 -36.33 14.66 -19.32
C LYS A 269 -36.05 13.22 -18.86
N GLU A 270 -36.40 12.20 -19.64
CA GLU A 270 -36.02 10.81 -19.34
C GLU A 270 -34.52 10.55 -19.57
N ALA A 271 -33.89 11.17 -20.58
CA ALA A 271 -32.44 11.10 -20.77
C ALA A 271 -31.67 11.73 -19.59
N LEU A 272 -32.13 12.89 -19.07
CA LEU A 272 -31.63 13.47 -17.82
C LEU A 272 -31.83 12.54 -16.63
N ARG A 273 -33.01 11.90 -16.49
CA ARG A 273 -33.28 10.94 -15.40
C ARG A 273 -32.35 9.73 -15.46
N LEU A 274 -32.02 9.24 -16.66
CA LEU A 274 -31.04 8.17 -16.86
C LEU A 274 -29.60 8.63 -16.55
N GLN A 275 -29.25 9.86 -16.88
CA GLN A 275 -27.95 10.48 -16.54
C GLN A 275 -27.79 10.75 -15.03
N MET A 276 -28.88 11.00 -14.31
CA MET A 276 -28.87 11.06 -12.85
C MET A 276 -28.73 9.66 -12.25
N ALA A 277 -29.52 8.69 -12.73
CA ALA A 277 -29.45 7.30 -12.27
C ALA A 277 -28.12 6.59 -12.62
N SER A 278 -27.32 7.10 -13.57
CA SER A 278 -25.96 6.62 -13.80
C SER A 278 -24.93 7.18 -12.81
N LYS A 279 -25.17 8.37 -12.23
CA LYS A 279 -24.40 8.94 -11.12
C LYS A 279 -24.72 8.35 -9.76
N ASP A 280 -25.93 7.79 -9.58
CA ASP A 280 -26.31 7.07 -8.36
C ASP A 280 -25.71 5.65 -8.28
N LYS A 281 -25.10 5.15 -9.37
CA LYS A 281 -24.09 4.09 -9.26
C LYS A 281 -22.83 4.71 -8.69
N VAL A 282 -22.18 4.02 -7.74
CA VAL A 282 -20.88 4.44 -7.19
C VAL A 282 -19.82 4.38 -8.29
N ILE A 283 -19.69 5.49 -9.02
CA ILE A 283 -18.56 5.77 -9.90
C ILE A 283 -17.40 6.15 -8.98
N VAL A 284 -16.32 5.39 -9.11
CA VAL A 284 -15.08 5.67 -8.43
C VAL A 284 -14.43 6.84 -9.18
N ASP A 285 -14.60 8.07 -8.67
CA ASP A 285 -14.26 9.33 -9.37
C ASP A 285 -12.76 9.48 -9.74
N LYS A 286 -11.89 8.64 -9.16
CA LYS A 286 -10.61 8.28 -9.78
C LYS A 286 -10.75 6.86 -10.34
N PRO A 287 -10.64 6.62 -11.66
CA PRO A 287 -10.64 5.26 -12.18
C PRO A 287 -9.42 4.52 -11.59
N ILE A 288 -9.68 3.53 -10.73
CA ILE A 288 -8.64 2.64 -10.22
C ILE A 288 -8.12 1.83 -11.41
N TYR A 289 -6.84 1.99 -11.76
CA TYR A 289 -6.23 1.33 -12.91
C TYR A 289 -6.01 -0.17 -12.64
N VAL A 290 -7.09 -0.95 -12.76
CA VAL A 290 -7.03 -2.41 -12.74
C VAL A 290 -6.43 -2.90 -14.05
N LYS A 291 -5.09 -2.92 -14.12
CA LYS A 291 -4.37 -3.66 -15.15
C LYS A 291 -4.82 -5.12 -15.11
N ALA A 292 -5.07 -5.72 -16.28
CA ALA A 292 -5.56 -7.09 -16.37
C ALA A 292 -4.51 -8.09 -15.84
N LEU A 293 -4.69 -8.53 -14.60
CA LEU A 293 -3.87 -9.57 -13.98
C LEU A 293 -4.09 -10.90 -14.72
N MET A 294 -3.01 -11.54 -15.15
CA MET A 294 -3.05 -12.79 -15.92
C MET A 294 -3.49 -13.97 -15.05
N SER A 295 -3.19 -13.92 -13.76
CA SER A 295 -3.54 -14.91 -12.75
C SER A 295 -4.86 -14.57 -12.08
N LYS A 296 -5.85 -15.47 -12.20
CA LYS A 296 -7.12 -15.39 -11.45
C LYS A 296 -6.89 -15.23 -9.94
N THR A 297 -5.84 -15.86 -9.42
CA THR A 297 -5.48 -15.84 -7.98
C THR A 297 -4.76 -14.56 -7.55
N ALA A 298 -4.22 -13.76 -8.48
CA ALA A 298 -3.77 -12.40 -8.20
C ALA A 298 -4.97 -11.43 -8.18
N GLY A 299 -5.89 -11.58 -9.14
CA GLY A 299 -7.14 -10.81 -9.20
C GLY A 299 -7.95 -10.87 -7.91
N THR A 300 -8.14 -12.07 -7.33
CA THR A 300 -8.89 -12.24 -6.07
C THR A 300 -8.30 -11.49 -4.88
N ILE A 301 -6.97 -11.29 -4.83
CA ILE A 301 -6.31 -10.54 -3.74
C ILE A 301 -6.68 -9.05 -3.84
N VAL A 302 -6.63 -8.49 -5.06
CA VAL A 302 -7.02 -7.10 -5.32
C VAL A 302 -8.52 -6.89 -5.09
N GLU A 303 -9.37 -7.80 -5.57
CA GLU A 303 -10.81 -7.76 -5.32
C GLU A 303 -11.13 -7.81 -3.82
N ALA A 304 -10.42 -8.62 -3.03
CA ALA A 304 -10.60 -8.70 -1.59
C ALA A 304 -10.22 -7.38 -0.88
N ALA A 305 -9.13 -6.72 -1.30
CA ALA A 305 -8.72 -5.42 -0.78
C ALA A 305 -9.74 -4.32 -1.14
N VAL A 306 -10.10 -4.18 -2.42
CA VAL A 306 -11.11 -3.23 -2.90
C VAL A 306 -12.45 -3.41 -2.20
N LYS A 307 -12.84 -4.67 -1.89
CA LYS A 307 -14.09 -5.00 -1.20
C LYS A 307 -14.09 -4.63 0.29
N ARG A 308 -12.92 -4.54 0.95
CA ARG A 308 -12.81 -4.02 2.33
C ARG A 308 -12.71 -2.50 2.36
N ASP A 309 -11.85 -1.94 1.51
CA ASP A 309 -11.39 -0.56 1.57
C ASP A 309 -11.72 0.25 0.28
N PRO A 310 -12.99 0.30 -0.17
CA PRO A 310 -13.36 0.81 -1.51
C PRO A 310 -13.14 2.31 -1.72
N GLN A 311 -12.76 3.05 -0.68
CA GLN A 311 -12.47 4.49 -0.72
C GLN A 311 -10.99 4.82 -0.48
N GLU A 312 -10.13 3.81 -0.31
CA GLU A 312 -8.70 3.99 0.01
C GLU A 312 -7.82 3.86 -1.23
N PHE A 313 -7.99 4.81 -2.16
CA PHE A 313 -7.41 4.76 -3.50
C PHE A 313 -5.89 4.63 -3.51
N GLU A 314 -5.18 5.38 -2.66
CA GLU A 314 -3.72 5.33 -2.56
C GLU A 314 -3.22 3.99 -1.99
N PHE A 315 -3.95 3.39 -1.04
CA PHE A 315 -3.63 2.05 -0.55
C PHE A 315 -3.89 1.00 -1.63
N VAL A 316 -5.07 1.02 -2.26
CA VAL A 316 -5.47 0.07 -3.32
C VAL A 316 -4.51 0.12 -4.52
N GLN A 317 -4.07 1.30 -4.98
CA GLN A 317 -3.07 1.44 -6.04
C GLN A 317 -1.78 0.69 -5.68
N CYS A 318 -1.23 0.96 -4.50
CA CYS A 318 0.00 0.32 -4.05
C CYS A 318 -0.14 -1.20 -3.86
N VAL A 319 -1.33 -1.68 -3.45
CA VAL A 319 -1.64 -3.12 -3.41
C VAL A 319 -1.64 -3.73 -4.81
N GLN A 320 -2.23 -3.05 -5.80
CA GLN A 320 -2.26 -3.52 -7.19
C GLN A 320 -0.86 -3.60 -7.81
N GLU A 321 -0.04 -2.57 -7.61
CA GLU A 321 1.34 -2.53 -8.10
C GLU A 321 2.20 -3.63 -7.46
N ALA A 322 2.05 -3.86 -6.14
CA ALA A 322 2.74 -4.96 -5.45
C ALA A 322 2.27 -6.35 -5.89
N VAL A 323 0.95 -6.57 -6.05
CA VAL A 323 0.38 -7.85 -6.50
C VAL A 323 0.75 -8.15 -7.95
N HIS A 324 0.79 -7.14 -8.83
CA HIS A 324 1.29 -7.28 -10.20
C HIS A 324 2.78 -7.68 -10.22
N ALA A 325 3.64 -6.97 -9.49
CA ALA A 325 5.06 -7.29 -9.42
C ALA A 325 5.33 -8.72 -8.87
N LEU A 326 4.51 -9.17 -7.92
CA LEU A 326 4.57 -10.50 -7.33
C LEU A 326 3.79 -11.58 -8.11
N GLU A 327 3.17 -11.28 -9.26
CA GLU A 327 2.29 -12.23 -9.96
C GLU A 327 3.02 -13.54 -10.32
N ARG A 328 4.24 -13.46 -10.85
CA ARG A 328 5.07 -14.65 -11.14
C ARG A 328 5.44 -15.45 -9.88
N VAL A 329 5.63 -14.77 -8.74
CA VAL A 329 5.95 -15.38 -7.44
C VAL A 329 4.74 -16.14 -6.90
N ILE A 330 3.55 -15.52 -6.96
CA ILE A 330 2.26 -16.06 -6.50
C ILE A 330 1.82 -17.22 -7.39
N ALA A 331 2.01 -17.13 -8.71
CA ALA A 331 1.71 -18.21 -9.65
C ALA A 331 2.57 -19.46 -9.42
N LYS A 332 3.88 -19.28 -9.12
CA LYS A 332 4.81 -20.36 -8.79
C LYS A 332 4.56 -20.96 -7.40
N ASN A 333 3.96 -20.20 -6.47
CA ASN A 333 3.76 -20.57 -5.06
C ASN A 333 2.36 -20.16 -4.56
N SER A 334 1.34 -20.94 -4.90
CA SER A 334 -0.07 -20.66 -4.56
C SER A 334 -0.35 -20.43 -3.07
N HIS A 335 0.48 -20.98 -2.17
CA HIS A 335 0.36 -20.78 -0.73
C HIS A 335 0.61 -19.32 -0.28
N TYR A 336 1.29 -18.50 -1.10
CA TYR A 336 1.49 -17.08 -0.81
C TYR A 336 0.23 -16.23 -0.95
N VAL A 337 -0.82 -16.69 -1.66
CA VAL A 337 -2.12 -15.98 -1.73
C VAL A 337 -2.66 -15.75 -0.31
N ASN A 338 -2.78 -16.83 0.46
CA ASN A 338 -3.23 -16.82 1.84
C ASN A 338 -2.23 -16.15 2.81
N MET A 339 -1.02 -15.78 2.37
CA MET A 339 -0.09 -14.94 3.12
C MET A 339 -0.28 -13.47 2.77
N MET A 340 -0.46 -13.14 1.48
CA MET A 340 -0.71 -11.79 0.99
C MET A 340 -2.02 -11.23 1.54
N GLU A 341 -3.12 -12.00 1.52
CA GLU A 341 -4.41 -11.61 2.13
C GLU A 341 -4.30 -11.27 3.63
N ARG A 342 -3.35 -11.88 4.35
CA ARG A 342 -3.07 -11.58 5.77
C ARG A 342 -2.09 -10.42 5.94
N LEU A 343 -1.16 -10.25 5.02
CA LEU A 343 -0.20 -9.14 5.02
C LEU A 343 -0.88 -7.81 4.66
N LEU A 344 -1.92 -7.83 3.82
CA LEU A 344 -2.67 -6.63 3.43
C LEU A 344 -3.55 -6.04 4.53
N GLU A 345 -3.92 -6.82 5.55
CA GLU A 345 -4.63 -6.30 6.72
C GLU A 345 -3.61 -5.84 7.78
N PRO A 346 -3.55 -4.54 8.14
CA PRO A 346 -2.59 -4.04 9.11
C PRO A 346 -2.79 -4.66 10.50
N GLU A 347 -1.71 -5.09 11.16
CA GLU A 347 -1.77 -5.69 12.50
C GLU A 347 -2.46 -4.79 13.55
N ARG A 348 -2.33 -3.47 13.43
CA ARG A 348 -3.10 -2.49 14.21
C ARG A 348 -3.22 -1.13 13.51
N MET A 349 -4.45 -0.62 13.42
CA MET A 349 -4.74 0.76 13.04
C MET A 349 -5.22 1.56 14.25
N ILE A 350 -4.67 2.77 14.43
CA ILE A 350 -4.99 3.68 15.53
C ILE A 350 -5.34 5.03 14.93
N ILE A 351 -6.56 5.51 15.21
CA ILE A 351 -7.07 6.81 14.75
C ILE A 351 -7.56 7.57 15.98
N PHE A 352 -7.07 8.79 16.18
CA PHE A 352 -7.31 9.55 17.40
C PHE A 352 -7.53 11.05 17.12
N ARG A 353 -8.13 11.74 18.09
CA ARG A 353 -8.39 13.18 18.04
C ARG A 353 -7.24 13.93 18.70
N VAL A 354 -6.74 14.97 18.04
CA VAL A 354 -5.63 15.81 18.50
C VAL A 354 -6.14 17.25 18.73
N PRO A 355 -6.64 17.57 19.94
CA PRO A 355 -7.07 18.92 20.28
C PRO A 355 -5.87 19.79 20.68
N TRP A 356 -5.76 21.00 20.16
CA TRP A 356 -4.69 21.95 20.49
C TRP A 356 -5.22 23.39 20.47
N VAL A 357 -4.37 24.35 20.82
CA VAL A 357 -4.75 25.78 20.90
C VAL A 357 -3.73 26.61 20.15
N ASP A 358 -4.19 27.54 19.30
CA ASP A 358 -3.32 28.44 18.51
C ASP A 358 -2.76 29.60 19.35
N ASP A 359 -1.89 30.44 18.78
CA ASP A 359 -1.30 31.58 19.52
C ASP A 359 -2.32 32.71 19.82
N ARG A 360 -3.56 32.61 19.33
CA ARG A 360 -4.67 33.53 19.61
C ARG A 360 -5.61 33.01 20.71
N GLY A 361 -5.42 31.77 21.15
CA GLY A 361 -6.27 31.11 22.14
C GLY A 361 -7.45 30.34 21.52
N GLU A 362 -7.54 30.21 20.21
CA GLU A 362 -8.60 29.44 19.53
C GLU A 362 -8.32 27.93 19.64
N ALA A 363 -9.35 27.14 19.94
CA ALA A 363 -9.24 25.69 20.08
C ALA A 363 -9.43 24.97 18.73
N HIS A 364 -8.39 24.28 18.29
CA HIS A 364 -8.34 23.55 17.01
C HIS A 364 -8.35 22.04 17.22
N VAL A 365 -8.83 21.29 16.23
CA VAL A 365 -8.94 19.83 16.30
C VAL A 365 -8.47 19.20 14.98
N ASN A 366 -7.49 18.32 15.09
CA ASN A 366 -6.93 17.53 13.99
C ASN A 366 -7.11 16.02 14.23
N ARG A 367 -6.94 15.20 13.19
CA ARG A 367 -6.98 13.73 13.26
C ARG A 367 -5.56 13.17 13.24
N GLY A 368 -5.21 12.38 14.25
CA GLY A 368 -3.96 11.63 14.31
C GLY A 368 -4.14 10.19 13.84
N PHE A 369 -3.11 9.65 13.20
CA PHE A 369 -3.06 8.28 12.67
C PHE A 369 -1.76 7.59 13.09
N ARG A 370 -1.83 6.30 13.45
CA ARG A 370 -0.70 5.37 13.43
C ARG A 370 -1.17 3.99 12.95
N VAL A 371 -0.58 3.51 11.87
CA VAL A 371 -0.80 2.19 11.29
C VAL A 371 0.46 1.38 11.55
N GLN A 372 0.36 0.43 12.49
CA GLN A 372 1.38 -0.58 12.76
C GLN A 372 1.04 -1.74 11.81
N PHE A 373 1.75 -1.77 10.67
CA PHE A 373 1.31 -2.55 9.51
C PHE A 373 1.70 -4.03 9.67
N ASN A 374 2.98 -4.29 9.96
CA ASN A 374 3.47 -5.64 10.22
C ASN A 374 4.69 -5.62 11.17
N GLN A 375 4.74 -6.57 12.11
CA GLN A 375 5.82 -6.78 13.10
C GLN A 375 6.50 -8.15 12.98
N THR A 376 6.27 -8.88 11.88
CA THR A 376 6.72 -10.27 11.71
C THR A 376 8.25 -10.41 11.67
N LEU A 377 8.97 -9.39 11.18
CA LEU A 377 10.43 -9.36 11.21
C LEU A 377 10.99 -8.77 12.51
N GLY A 378 10.27 -7.85 13.17
CA GLY A 378 10.73 -7.12 14.35
C GLY A 378 9.85 -5.89 14.64
N PRO A 379 10.29 -4.96 15.51
CA PRO A 379 9.50 -3.78 15.88
C PRO A 379 9.15 -2.93 14.66
N CYS A 380 7.95 -2.34 14.67
CA CYS A 380 7.53 -1.39 13.65
C CYS A 380 8.50 -0.20 13.57
N ARG A 381 8.83 0.25 12.36
CA ARG A 381 9.56 1.50 12.12
C ARG A 381 8.91 2.27 10.97
N GLY A 382 8.92 3.60 11.05
CA GLY A 382 8.58 4.47 9.92
C GLY A 382 7.84 5.76 10.27
N GLY A 383 7.64 6.58 9.23
CA GLY A 383 7.40 8.02 9.32
C GLY A 383 6.14 8.50 10.05
N LEU A 384 6.17 9.77 10.47
CA LEU A 384 5.01 10.56 10.85
C LEU A 384 4.85 11.73 9.87
N ARG A 385 3.77 11.76 9.08
CA ARG A 385 3.52 12.81 8.07
C ARG A 385 2.56 13.88 8.60
N PHE A 386 2.96 15.14 8.68
CA PHE A 386 2.06 16.26 8.99
C PHE A 386 1.79 17.04 7.70
N HIS A 387 0.61 16.80 7.10
CA HIS A 387 0.21 17.42 5.83
C HIS A 387 -1.32 17.43 5.71
N PRO A 388 -1.96 18.50 5.22
CA PRO A 388 -3.43 18.60 5.18
C PRO A 388 -4.14 17.56 4.28
N SER A 389 -3.42 16.83 3.44
CA SER A 389 -3.97 15.71 2.67
C SER A 389 -3.97 14.37 3.41
N MET A 390 -3.38 14.30 4.62
CA MET A 390 -3.12 13.04 5.32
C MET A 390 -4.41 12.35 5.79
N ASN A 391 -4.56 11.08 5.42
CA ASN A 391 -5.76 10.28 5.69
C ASN A 391 -5.39 8.80 5.99
N LEU A 392 -6.38 7.94 6.24
CA LEU A 392 -6.14 6.53 6.56
C LEU A 392 -5.55 5.73 5.39
N SER A 393 -6.06 5.96 4.18
CA SER A 393 -5.53 5.40 2.91
C SER A 393 -4.03 5.65 2.79
N ILE A 394 -3.60 6.90 2.92
CA ILE A 394 -2.18 7.31 2.87
C ILE A 394 -1.38 6.68 4.02
N ALA A 395 -1.96 6.55 5.22
CA ALA A 395 -1.31 5.89 6.35
C ALA A 395 -1.09 4.37 6.10
N LYS A 396 -2.05 3.67 5.50
CA LYS A 396 -1.93 2.25 5.12
C LYS A 396 -0.98 2.05 3.95
N PHE A 397 -1.08 2.88 2.91
CA PHE A 397 -0.15 2.97 1.78
C PHE A 397 1.31 3.09 2.26
N LEU A 398 1.63 4.11 3.06
CA LEU A 398 2.98 4.33 3.57
C LEU A 398 3.43 3.19 4.50
N GLY A 399 2.54 2.64 5.33
CA GLY A 399 2.84 1.51 6.21
C GLY A 399 3.15 0.21 5.46
N PHE A 400 2.43 -0.04 4.36
CA PHE A 400 2.66 -1.18 3.48
C PHE A 400 3.99 -1.06 2.73
N GLN A 401 4.26 0.07 2.07
CA GLN A 401 5.54 0.30 1.41
C GLN A 401 6.71 0.25 2.40
N GLN A 402 6.57 0.81 3.59
CA GLN A 402 7.60 0.73 4.63
C GLN A 402 7.81 -0.71 5.11
N THR A 403 6.79 -1.56 5.14
CA THR A 403 6.95 -3.00 5.45
C THR A 403 7.82 -3.69 4.40
N LEU A 404 7.52 -3.50 3.11
CA LEU A 404 8.31 -4.08 2.01
C LEU A 404 9.75 -3.53 1.99
N LYS A 405 9.91 -2.23 2.25
CA LYS A 405 11.20 -1.52 2.29
C LYS A 405 12.07 -1.98 3.48
N SER A 406 11.48 -2.16 4.66
CA SER A 406 12.16 -2.78 5.81
C SER A 406 12.59 -4.22 5.50
N ALA A 407 11.80 -5.00 4.75
CA ALA A 407 12.08 -6.40 4.45
C ALA A 407 13.21 -6.65 3.42
N LEU A 408 13.53 -5.68 2.55
CA LEU A 408 14.71 -5.77 1.67
C LEU A 408 16.03 -5.56 2.43
N SER A 409 15.96 -4.77 3.51
CA SER A 409 17.08 -4.49 4.42
C SER A 409 17.66 -5.78 5.00
N PRO A 410 18.97 -5.90 5.28
CA PRO A 410 19.51 -7.04 6.03
C PRO A 410 19.05 -7.11 7.50
N TYR A 411 18.29 -6.12 7.97
CA TYR A 411 17.93 -5.90 9.35
C TYR A 411 16.47 -6.26 9.65
N LYS A 412 16.23 -6.71 10.87
CA LYS A 412 14.97 -7.32 11.31
C LYS A 412 13.99 -6.28 11.86
N LEU A 413 13.37 -5.52 10.96
CA LEU A 413 12.40 -4.47 11.27
C LEU A 413 11.04 -4.72 10.61
N GLY A 414 9.98 -4.34 11.33
CA GLY A 414 8.64 -4.24 10.80
C GLY A 414 8.41 -2.94 10.01
N GLY A 415 7.17 -2.72 9.59
CA GLY A 415 6.73 -1.50 8.92
C GLY A 415 5.58 -0.81 9.64
N ALA A 416 5.66 0.52 9.71
CA ALA A 416 4.58 1.37 10.18
C ALA A 416 4.63 2.74 9.51
N ALA A 417 3.49 3.43 9.49
CA ALA A 417 3.43 4.85 9.18
C ALA A 417 2.36 5.52 10.04
N GLY A 418 2.39 6.84 10.12
CA GLY A 418 1.40 7.63 10.83
C GLY A 418 1.49 9.09 10.43
N GLY A 419 0.84 9.95 11.20
CA GLY A 419 0.81 11.37 10.89
C GLY A 419 -0.49 12.04 11.30
N SER A 420 -0.76 13.20 10.72
CA SER A 420 -1.96 13.98 10.95
C SER A 420 -2.29 14.90 9.78
N ASP A 421 -3.57 15.26 9.66
CA ASP A 421 -4.10 16.30 8.76
C ASP A 421 -3.70 17.75 9.16
N PHE A 422 -2.80 17.90 10.15
CA PHE A 422 -2.21 19.17 10.56
C PHE A 422 -1.25 19.73 9.50
N ASP A 423 -1.49 20.97 9.06
CA ASP A 423 -0.56 21.73 8.22
C ASP A 423 0.41 22.55 9.07
N THR A 424 1.71 22.24 8.98
CA THR A 424 2.79 22.98 9.65
C THR A 424 3.09 24.33 9.00
N LYS A 425 2.61 24.60 7.78
CA LYS A 425 2.83 25.88 7.09
C LYS A 425 2.11 27.02 7.83
N GLY A 426 2.81 28.14 7.96
CA GLY A 426 2.31 29.34 8.62
C GLY A 426 2.04 29.21 10.12
N LYS A 427 2.53 28.14 10.78
CA LYS A 427 2.42 27.96 12.24
C LYS A 427 3.67 28.46 12.95
N SER A 428 3.51 28.93 14.18
CA SER A 428 4.66 29.26 15.04
C SER A 428 5.31 28.01 15.64
N ASP A 429 6.55 28.14 16.13
CA ASP A 429 7.21 27.09 16.92
C ASP A 429 6.39 26.72 18.16
N GLY A 430 5.68 27.69 18.76
CA GLY A 430 4.80 27.48 19.90
C GLY A 430 3.59 26.61 19.55
N GLU A 431 2.93 26.90 18.42
CA GLU A 431 1.81 26.11 17.90
C GLU A 431 2.23 24.69 17.53
N ILE A 432 3.35 24.55 16.81
CA ILE A 432 3.90 23.24 16.43
C ILE A 432 4.30 22.43 17.67
N MET A 433 4.89 23.06 18.69
CA MET A 433 5.20 22.41 19.96
C MET A 433 3.93 21.94 20.69
N ARG A 434 2.90 22.79 20.82
CA ARG A 434 1.63 22.43 21.48
C ARG A 434 0.90 21.33 20.72
N PHE A 435 0.93 21.35 19.40
CA PHE A 435 0.41 20.27 18.55
C PHE A 435 1.17 18.96 18.79
N CYS A 436 2.50 18.97 18.70
CA CYS A 436 3.35 17.78 18.93
C CYS A 436 3.15 17.17 20.33
N GLN A 437 2.99 18.01 21.35
CA GLN A 437 2.68 17.57 22.72
C GLN A 437 1.30 16.90 22.78
N SER A 438 0.26 17.49 22.18
CA SER A 438 -1.09 16.91 22.13
C SER A 438 -1.14 15.59 21.36
N PHE A 439 -0.45 15.53 20.21
CA PHE A 439 -0.30 14.32 19.40
C PHE A 439 0.33 13.16 20.21
N MET A 440 1.38 13.47 20.98
CA MET A 440 2.06 12.48 21.81
C MET A 440 1.27 12.07 23.06
N ASN A 441 0.37 12.91 23.58
CA ASN A 441 -0.48 12.58 24.74
C ASN A 441 -1.38 11.34 24.55
N GLU A 442 -1.68 10.97 23.30
CA GLU A 442 -2.32 9.69 22.97
C GLU A 442 -1.31 8.68 22.43
N LEU A 443 -0.45 9.06 21.47
CA LEU A 443 0.41 8.12 20.75
C LEU A 443 1.41 7.37 21.67
N TYR A 444 1.91 7.98 22.75
CA TYR A 444 2.97 7.39 23.59
C TYR A 444 2.69 5.98 24.10
N ARG A 445 1.41 5.62 24.28
CA ARG A 445 0.96 4.30 24.80
C ARG A 445 1.29 3.13 23.87
N TYR A 446 1.41 3.43 22.58
CA TYR A 446 1.52 2.44 21.51
C TYR A 446 2.95 2.26 21.00
N LEU A 447 3.86 3.13 21.43
CA LEU A 447 5.27 3.14 21.07
C LEU A 447 6.13 2.34 22.05
N GLY A 448 7.40 2.12 21.69
CA GLY A 448 8.42 1.55 22.57
C GLY A 448 9.52 0.80 21.81
N PRO A 449 10.68 0.55 22.45
CA PRO A 449 11.86 -0.09 21.83
C PRO A 449 11.52 -1.35 21.04
N ASP A 450 10.76 -2.27 21.66
CA ASP A 450 10.39 -3.57 21.09
C ASP A 450 8.98 -3.57 20.46
N LYS A 451 8.47 -2.40 20.04
CA LYS A 451 7.10 -2.25 19.52
C LYS A 451 7.03 -1.41 18.25
N ASP A 452 7.31 -0.11 18.36
CA ASP A 452 7.05 0.87 17.31
C ASP A 452 7.91 2.13 17.54
N LEU A 453 8.69 2.48 16.52
CA LEU A 453 9.72 3.52 16.51
C LEU A 453 9.44 4.50 15.36
N PRO A 454 8.82 5.66 15.63
CA PRO A 454 8.48 6.62 14.58
C PRO A 454 9.72 7.37 14.07
N SER A 455 9.67 7.82 12.82
CA SER A 455 10.74 8.60 12.18
C SER A 455 10.23 9.93 11.61
N GLU A 456 11.18 10.78 11.22
CA GLU A 456 10.92 11.90 10.30
C GLU A 456 10.27 11.43 9.00
N GLU A 457 9.51 12.35 8.38
CA GLU A 457 8.78 12.24 7.11
C GLU A 457 8.26 13.66 6.75
N MET A 458 7.56 13.86 5.63
CA MET A 458 7.04 15.16 5.19
C MET A 458 6.25 15.88 6.32
N GLY A 459 6.70 17.08 6.69
CA GLY A 459 6.12 17.89 7.75
C GLY A 459 6.63 17.60 9.17
N VAL A 460 7.48 16.59 9.36
CA VAL A 460 8.06 16.21 10.66
C VAL A 460 9.57 16.04 10.52
N GLY A 461 10.32 17.05 10.97
CA GLY A 461 11.77 17.00 11.10
C GLY A 461 12.23 16.90 12.56
N ALA A 462 13.53 17.12 12.78
CA ALA A 462 14.16 17.07 14.09
C ALA A 462 13.52 18.01 15.14
N ARG A 463 12.92 19.14 14.72
CA ARG A 463 12.18 20.05 15.61
C ARG A 463 10.92 19.37 16.15
N GLU A 464 10.04 18.88 15.26
CA GLU A 464 8.79 18.20 15.61
C GLU A 464 9.06 16.92 16.40
N MET A 465 10.04 16.13 15.97
CA MET A 465 10.47 14.92 16.68
C MET A 465 11.08 15.24 18.06
N GLY A 466 11.81 16.35 18.19
CA GLY A 466 12.35 16.83 19.46
C GLY A 466 11.23 17.17 20.46
N TYR A 467 10.20 17.91 20.02
CA TYR A 467 9.02 18.20 20.84
C TYR A 467 8.26 16.92 21.22
N MET A 468 8.03 16.02 20.26
CA MET A 468 7.38 14.73 20.51
C MET A 468 8.17 13.83 21.47
N PHE A 469 9.50 13.76 21.34
CA PHE A 469 10.37 12.99 22.24
C PHE A 469 10.41 13.59 23.66
N GLY A 470 10.44 14.92 23.77
CA GLY A 470 10.32 15.63 25.05
C GLY A 470 9.03 15.26 25.79
N GLN A 471 7.89 15.27 25.08
CA GLN A 471 6.61 14.88 25.67
C GLN A 471 6.54 13.37 25.96
N TYR A 472 7.05 12.51 25.08
CA TYR A 472 7.14 11.06 25.31
C TYR A 472 7.89 10.75 26.62
N ARG A 473 9.05 11.38 26.84
CA ARG A 473 9.82 11.23 28.09
C ARG A 473 9.03 11.69 29.32
N ARG A 474 8.27 12.79 29.21
CA ARG A 474 7.44 13.33 30.29
C ARG A 474 6.29 12.39 30.67
N LEU A 475 5.68 11.71 29.69
CA LEU A 475 4.54 10.82 29.89
C LEU A 475 4.95 9.39 30.30
N ALA A 476 6.06 8.88 29.74
CA ALA A 476 6.53 7.52 30.00
C ALA A 476 7.17 7.33 31.38
N SER A 477 7.60 8.42 32.04
CA SER A 477 8.20 8.43 33.40
C SER A 477 9.40 7.48 33.59
N HIS A 478 10.04 7.04 32.51
CA HIS A 478 11.18 6.12 32.50
C HIS A 478 12.12 6.42 31.33
N VAL A 479 13.41 6.09 31.52
CA VAL A 479 14.45 6.19 30.47
C VAL A 479 15.12 4.82 30.32
N GLN A 480 14.43 3.89 29.64
CA GLN A 480 15.00 2.63 29.16
C GLN A 480 14.59 2.41 27.71
N GLY A 481 15.59 2.23 26.84
CA GLY A 481 15.47 2.45 25.40
C GLY A 481 15.29 3.94 25.08
N SER A 482 15.99 4.46 24.05
CA SER A 482 15.51 5.69 23.42
C SER A 482 14.35 5.34 22.48
N PHE A 483 13.63 6.37 22.07
CA PHE A 483 12.48 6.36 21.17
C PHE A 483 12.77 5.79 19.76
N THR A 484 14.04 5.47 19.48
CA THR A 484 14.57 4.93 18.22
C THR A 484 15.65 3.85 18.41
N GLY A 485 15.83 3.30 19.63
CA GLY A 485 16.90 2.34 19.97
C GLY A 485 17.84 2.82 21.08
N PRO A 486 18.89 2.09 21.49
CA PRO A 486 19.80 2.57 22.54
C PRO A 486 20.64 3.77 22.09
N ARG A 487 20.66 4.84 22.90
CA ARG A 487 21.58 6.01 22.82
C ARG A 487 21.50 6.94 21.59
N ILE A 488 20.42 6.96 20.80
CA ILE A 488 20.21 8.09 19.87
C ILE A 488 19.93 9.36 20.68
N ILE A 489 20.93 10.26 20.69
CA ILE A 489 20.80 11.65 21.07
C ILE A 489 20.05 12.33 19.93
N TRP A 490 19.01 13.12 20.23
CA TRP A 490 18.35 13.99 19.23
C TRP A 490 19.18 15.25 18.94
N SER A 491 20.49 15.06 18.69
CA SER A 491 21.37 16.04 18.08
C SER A 491 21.08 16.10 16.58
N GLY A 492 21.20 17.28 15.97
CA GLY A 492 20.80 17.56 14.58
C GLY A 492 21.70 16.97 13.49
N SER A 493 22.08 15.69 13.61
CA SER A 493 23.00 14.97 12.72
C SER A 493 22.53 13.54 12.42
N SER A 494 21.21 13.35 12.24
CA SER A 494 20.66 12.09 11.74
C SER A 494 20.94 12.01 10.24
N LEU A 495 22.03 11.34 9.85
CA LEU A 495 22.49 11.15 8.46
C LEU A 495 21.51 10.32 7.59
N ARG A 496 20.27 10.15 8.03
CA ARG A 496 19.23 9.34 7.39
C ARG A 496 18.65 10.02 6.15
N THR A 497 18.60 11.34 6.14
CA THR A 497 18.08 12.15 5.02
C THR A 497 19.09 12.24 3.89
N GLU A 498 20.34 12.44 4.25
CA GLU A 498 21.57 12.30 3.49
C GLU A 498 21.61 10.90 2.87
N ALA A 499 21.54 9.85 3.68
CA ALA A 499 21.59 8.47 3.21
C ALA A 499 20.41 8.04 2.32
N THR A 500 19.25 8.68 2.45
CA THR A 500 18.15 8.47 1.50
C THR A 500 18.52 9.06 0.14
N GLY A 501 18.95 10.33 0.09
CA GLY A 501 19.36 10.98 -1.16
C GLY A 501 20.59 10.32 -1.81
N TYR A 502 21.60 10.00 -1.01
CA TYR A 502 22.82 9.32 -1.44
C TYR A 502 22.53 7.89 -1.91
N GLY A 503 21.66 7.17 -1.20
CA GLY A 503 21.23 5.81 -1.57
C GLY A 503 20.61 5.73 -2.96
N LEU A 504 19.77 6.71 -3.33
CA LEU A 504 19.21 6.82 -4.67
C LEU A 504 20.30 6.98 -5.74
N VAL A 505 21.29 7.84 -5.50
CA VAL A 505 22.38 8.09 -6.44
C VAL A 505 23.33 6.90 -6.54
N PHE A 506 23.63 6.19 -5.45
CA PHE A 506 24.39 4.94 -5.49
C PHE A 506 23.64 3.83 -6.23
N PHE A 507 22.33 3.71 -6.06
CA PHE A 507 21.52 2.73 -6.79
C PHE A 507 21.46 3.06 -8.29
N ALA A 508 21.39 4.35 -8.65
CA ALA A 508 21.54 4.82 -10.03
C ALA A 508 22.91 4.47 -10.62
N GLN A 509 23.99 4.69 -9.85
CA GLN A 509 25.36 4.36 -10.23
C GLN A 509 25.54 2.85 -10.48
N LEU A 510 24.96 1.99 -9.63
CA LEU A 510 25.01 0.54 -9.78
C LEU A 510 24.31 0.07 -11.06
N ILE A 511 23.13 0.62 -11.37
CA ILE A 511 22.41 0.32 -12.63
C ILE A 511 23.22 0.78 -13.84
N LEU A 512 23.78 2.00 -13.81
CA LEU A 512 24.58 2.53 -14.92
C LEU A 512 25.87 1.71 -15.13
N ALA A 513 26.55 1.31 -14.05
CA ALA A 513 27.73 0.44 -14.14
C ALA A 513 27.40 -0.90 -14.79
N ASP A 514 26.26 -1.51 -14.45
CA ASP A 514 25.75 -2.73 -15.09
C ASP A 514 25.36 -2.56 -16.56
N MET A 515 25.19 -1.31 -17.04
CA MET A 515 25.03 -0.91 -18.44
C MET A 515 26.34 -0.46 -19.12
N ASN A 516 27.50 -0.59 -18.44
CA ASN A 516 28.80 -0.03 -18.85
C ASN A 516 28.77 1.50 -19.06
N LYS A 517 28.10 2.22 -18.15
CA LYS A 517 27.98 3.69 -18.13
C LYS A 517 28.34 4.25 -16.74
N GLU A 518 28.65 5.54 -16.70
CA GLU A 518 28.88 6.29 -15.46
C GLU A 518 27.85 7.42 -15.33
N LEU A 519 27.68 7.95 -14.11
CA LEU A 519 26.89 9.17 -13.86
C LEU A 519 27.55 10.44 -14.43
N LYS A 520 28.87 10.39 -14.65
CA LYS A 520 29.71 11.54 -15.02
C LYS A 520 29.29 12.14 -16.37
N GLY A 521 28.93 13.42 -16.36
CA GLY A 521 28.48 14.17 -17.54
C GLY A 521 27.02 13.94 -17.95
N LEU A 522 26.28 13.03 -17.31
CA LEU A 522 24.86 12.83 -17.59
C LEU A 522 24.01 14.01 -17.10
N ARG A 523 23.02 14.42 -17.89
CA ARG A 523 22.05 15.45 -17.48
C ARG A 523 20.97 14.82 -16.61
N CYS A 524 20.83 15.32 -15.39
CA CYS A 524 19.91 14.80 -14.39
C CYS A 524 18.82 15.82 -14.07
N ILE A 525 17.55 15.43 -14.19
CA ILE A 525 16.44 16.23 -13.66
C ILE A 525 16.04 15.70 -12.27
N VAL A 526 15.91 16.60 -11.32
CA VAL A 526 15.43 16.32 -9.97
C VAL A 526 14.15 17.13 -9.74
N SER A 527 13.14 16.50 -9.16
CA SER A 527 11.95 17.21 -8.66
C SER A 527 12.04 17.42 -7.16
N GLY A 528 11.22 18.35 -6.66
CA GLY A 528 11.25 18.74 -5.26
C GLY A 528 12.46 19.59 -4.90
N SER A 529 12.42 20.10 -3.69
CA SER A 529 13.46 20.94 -3.08
C SER A 529 13.48 20.78 -1.55
N GLY A 530 12.94 19.65 -1.07
CA GLY A 530 13.06 19.20 0.32
C GLY A 530 14.36 18.41 0.55
N LYS A 531 14.51 17.85 1.75
CA LYS A 531 15.75 17.18 2.21
C LYS A 531 16.31 16.17 1.19
N ILE A 532 15.51 15.20 0.74
CA ILE A 532 15.96 14.14 -0.18
C ILE A 532 16.55 14.74 -1.46
N ALA A 533 15.81 15.63 -2.13
CA ALA A 533 16.28 16.31 -3.35
C ALA A 533 17.60 17.06 -3.14
N MET A 534 17.75 17.77 -2.01
CA MET A 534 18.98 18.53 -1.70
C MET A 534 20.22 17.65 -1.48
N HIS A 535 20.06 16.39 -1.09
CA HIS A 535 21.17 15.42 -0.98
C HIS A 535 21.38 14.60 -2.26
N VAL A 536 20.34 14.40 -3.07
CA VAL A 536 20.47 13.88 -4.45
C VAL A 536 21.34 14.82 -5.28
N LEU A 537 21.08 16.13 -5.26
CA LEU A 537 21.92 17.14 -5.94
C LEU A 537 23.39 17.06 -5.51
N GLU A 538 23.63 17.09 -4.20
CA GLU A 538 24.96 17.03 -3.59
C GLU A 538 25.75 15.78 -4.02
N LYS A 539 25.11 14.60 -4.03
CA LYS A 539 25.78 13.36 -4.44
C LYS A 539 25.92 13.23 -5.96
N LEU A 540 25.00 13.77 -6.75
CA LEU A 540 25.15 13.87 -8.22
C LEU A 540 26.36 14.73 -8.60
N LEU A 541 26.56 15.89 -7.94
CA LEU A 541 27.74 16.73 -8.15
C LEU A 541 29.04 16.03 -7.75
N ALA A 542 29.03 15.25 -6.66
CA ALA A 542 30.19 14.45 -6.25
C ALA A 542 30.61 13.39 -7.27
N PHE A 543 29.67 12.85 -8.06
CA PHE A 543 29.95 11.95 -9.18
C PHE A 543 30.14 12.67 -10.54
N GLY A 544 30.13 14.00 -10.57
CA GLY A 544 30.29 14.78 -11.79
C GLY A 544 29.13 14.67 -12.77
N ALA A 545 27.94 14.29 -12.31
CA ALA A 545 26.70 14.43 -13.08
C ALA A 545 26.28 15.92 -13.14
N ILE A 546 25.39 16.25 -14.07
CA ILE A 546 24.92 17.61 -14.33
C ILE A 546 23.44 17.72 -13.92
N PRO A 547 23.13 17.95 -12.62
CA PRO A 547 21.77 18.21 -12.19
C PRO A 547 21.32 19.59 -12.68
N ILE A 548 20.17 19.65 -13.37
CA ILE A 548 19.67 20.88 -14.03
C ILE A 548 18.36 21.44 -13.46
N THR A 549 17.57 20.66 -12.70
CA THR A 549 16.28 21.13 -12.16
C THR A 549 16.10 20.90 -10.66
N VAL A 550 15.23 21.72 -10.06
CA VAL A 550 14.57 21.49 -8.75
C VAL A 550 13.14 22.02 -8.81
N SER A 551 12.21 21.53 -7.98
CA SER A 551 10.83 22.06 -7.97
C SER A 551 10.26 22.28 -6.58
N ASP A 552 9.16 23.04 -6.49
CA ASP A 552 8.29 23.11 -5.32
C ASP A 552 6.82 23.13 -5.73
N SER A 553 5.91 23.25 -4.77
CA SER A 553 4.46 23.18 -5.01
C SER A 553 3.87 24.40 -5.76
N LYS A 554 4.70 25.18 -6.46
CA LYS A 554 4.31 26.31 -7.30
C LYS A 554 4.88 26.23 -8.72
N GLY A 555 5.84 25.34 -8.99
CA GLY A 555 6.56 25.28 -10.26
C GLY A 555 7.97 24.73 -10.12
N TYR A 556 8.76 24.80 -11.19
CA TYR A 556 10.15 24.31 -11.20
C TYR A 556 11.15 25.37 -11.68
N LEU A 557 12.37 25.22 -11.19
CA LEU A 557 13.56 25.95 -11.61
C LEU A 557 14.38 25.05 -12.55
N VAL A 558 14.88 25.61 -13.66
CA VAL A 558 15.92 25.00 -14.49
C VAL A 558 17.13 25.93 -14.60
N ASP A 559 18.32 25.36 -14.49
CA ASP A 559 19.61 26.01 -14.73
C ASP A 559 20.37 25.18 -15.79
N GLU A 560 20.38 25.67 -17.04
CA GLU A 560 20.87 24.92 -18.21
C GLU A 560 22.38 24.65 -18.18
N ASP A 561 23.13 25.50 -17.50
CA ASP A 561 24.56 25.32 -17.24
C ASP A 561 24.82 24.27 -16.13
N GLY A 562 23.76 23.76 -15.48
CA GLY A 562 23.80 22.85 -14.34
C GLY A 562 24.01 23.57 -12.99
N PHE A 563 23.66 22.90 -11.91
CA PHE A 563 24.02 23.35 -10.56
C PHE A 563 25.49 23.04 -10.24
N ASP A 564 26.04 23.79 -9.27
CA ASP A 564 27.35 23.60 -8.66
C ASP A 564 27.21 23.70 -7.13
N TYR A 565 28.29 23.49 -6.36
CA TYR A 565 28.22 23.52 -4.90
C TYR A 565 27.77 24.87 -4.32
N MET A 566 28.09 26.00 -4.97
CA MET A 566 27.65 27.33 -4.53
C MET A 566 26.17 27.55 -4.85
N LYS A 567 25.73 27.16 -6.05
CA LYS A 567 24.31 27.16 -6.46
C LYS A 567 23.46 26.28 -5.53
N VAL A 568 23.92 25.09 -5.16
CA VAL A 568 23.24 24.18 -4.22
C VAL A 568 23.23 24.76 -2.79
N SER A 569 24.31 25.38 -2.33
CA SER A 569 24.30 26.10 -1.03
C SER A 569 23.25 27.22 -1.02
N PHE A 570 23.20 28.04 -2.07
CA PHE A 570 22.21 29.10 -2.18
C PHE A 570 20.76 28.57 -2.25
N LEU A 571 20.52 27.42 -2.91
CA LEU A 571 19.23 26.74 -2.87
C LEU A 571 18.86 26.25 -1.47
N ARG A 572 19.82 25.80 -0.65
CA ARG A 572 19.63 25.44 0.76
C ARG A 572 19.28 26.67 1.59
N ASP A 573 20.00 27.79 1.41
CA ASP A 573 19.74 29.05 2.11
C ASP A 573 18.34 29.62 1.79
N LEU A 574 17.93 29.62 0.52
CA LEU A 574 16.58 30.01 0.10
C LEU A 574 15.51 29.18 0.81
N LYS A 575 15.70 27.86 0.94
CA LYS A 575 14.72 26.97 1.57
C LYS A 575 14.73 27.05 3.10
N ALA A 576 15.89 27.27 3.72
CA ALA A 576 16.01 27.56 5.16
C ALA A 576 15.32 28.89 5.54
N GLN A 577 15.36 29.89 4.64
CA GLN A 577 14.66 31.17 4.79
C GLN A 577 13.18 31.12 4.33
N HIS A 578 12.65 29.94 3.98
CA HIS A 578 11.30 29.74 3.42
C HIS A 578 10.97 30.58 2.16
N ARG A 579 11.99 30.98 1.40
CA ARG A 579 11.86 31.79 0.17
C ARG A 579 11.47 30.92 -1.03
N SER A 580 10.94 31.57 -2.07
CA SER A 580 10.57 30.92 -3.32
C SER A 580 11.79 30.62 -4.18
N LEU A 581 11.77 29.51 -4.94
CA LEU A 581 12.77 29.22 -5.96
C LEU A 581 12.89 30.32 -7.04
N ARG A 582 11.86 31.17 -7.22
CA ARG A 582 11.93 32.39 -8.06
C ARG A 582 13.03 33.36 -7.65
N ASP A 583 13.48 33.34 -6.40
CA ASP A 583 14.58 34.21 -5.94
C ASP A 583 15.93 33.76 -6.49
N TYR A 584 16.06 32.51 -6.97
CA TYR A 584 17.30 32.00 -7.54
C TYR A 584 17.70 32.73 -8.83
N SER A 585 16.74 32.97 -9.74
CA SER A 585 17.00 33.66 -11.02
C SER A 585 17.29 35.15 -10.87
N LYS A 586 17.15 35.73 -9.67
CA LYS A 586 17.64 37.08 -9.34
C LYS A 586 19.16 37.12 -9.17
N THR A 587 19.76 36.01 -8.75
CA THR A 587 21.22 35.84 -8.62
C THR A 587 21.81 35.23 -9.88
N TYR A 588 21.15 34.21 -10.44
CA TYR A 588 21.61 33.46 -11.61
C TYR A 588 20.71 33.73 -12.82
N ALA A 589 20.95 34.85 -13.50
CA ALA A 589 20.08 35.39 -14.55
C ALA A 589 19.89 34.49 -15.81
N ARG A 590 20.66 33.40 -15.95
CA ARG A 590 20.45 32.38 -17.00
C ARG A 590 19.38 31.34 -16.63
N ALA A 591 19.15 31.12 -15.34
CA ALA A 591 18.20 30.13 -14.84
C ALA A 591 16.77 30.64 -14.96
N LYS A 592 15.83 29.75 -15.27
CA LYS A 592 14.42 30.06 -15.51
C LYS A 592 13.57 29.37 -14.45
N TYR A 593 12.54 30.06 -13.95
CA TYR A 593 11.50 29.45 -13.14
C TYR A 593 10.19 29.44 -13.94
N TYR A 594 9.57 28.26 -14.05
CA TYR A 594 8.30 28.07 -14.74
C TYR A 594 7.21 27.78 -13.70
N ASP A 595 6.18 28.62 -13.70
CA ASP A 595 5.01 28.49 -12.84
C ASP A 595 4.09 27.34 -13.26
N GLU A 596 3.49 26.69 -12.27
CA GLU A 596 2.44 25.65 -12.40
C GLU A 596 2.81 24.46 -13.31
N ALA A 597 4.10 24.30 -13.57
CA ALA A 597 4.66 23.29 -14.47
C ALA A 597 5.58 22.29 -13.73
N LYS A 598 5.87 21.17 -14.40
CA LYS A 598 6.75 20.08 -13.92
C LYS A 598 8.03 19.99 -14.77
N PRO A 599 9.18 19.53 -14.22
CA PRO A 599 10.47 19.50 -14.93
C PRO A 599 10.59 18.43 -16.03
N TRP A 600 9.55 17.63 -16.26
CA TRP A 600 9.57 16.42 -17.10
C TRP A 600 9.72 16.68 -18.61
N ASN A 601 9.60 17.94 -19.04
CA ASN A 601 9.85 18.38 -20.42
C ASN A 601 11.33 18.71 -20.71
N GLU A 602 12.19 18.75 -19.70
CA GLU A 602 13.60 19.12 -19.85
C GLU A 602 14.47 17.92 -20.27
N ARG A 603 15.43 18.16 -21.17
CA ARG A 603 16.29 17.09 -21.73
C ARG A 603 17.23 16.49 -20.67
N CYS A 604 17.06 15.19 -20.41
CA CYS A 604 17.77 14.44 -19.38
C CYS A 604 18.14 13.02 -19.84
N ASP A 605 19.20 12.48 -19.26
CA ASP A 605 19.54 11.06 -19.33
C ASP A 605 18.89 10.29 -18.16
N VAL A 606 18.81 10.93 -16.98
CA VAL A 606 18.34 10.35 -15.71
C VAL A 606 17.33 11.29 -15.02
N ALA A 607 16.26 10.72 -14.46
CA ALA A 607 15.23 11.45 -13.73
C ALA A 607 15.10 10.98 -12.27
N PHE A 608 15.02 11.92 -11.32
CA PHE A 608 14.88 11.67 -9.88
C PHE A 608 13.61 12.35 -9.32
N PRO A 609 12.44 11.71 -9.40
CA PRO A 609 11.24 12.19 -8.73
C PRO A 609 11.34 12.07 -7.21
N CYS A 610 11.40 13.22 -6.53
CA CYS A 610 11.70 13.36 -5.10
C CYS A 610 10.73 14.34 -4.38
N ALA A 611 9.55 14.64 -4.95
CA ALA A 611 8.61 15.63 -4.41
C ALA A 611 7.41 14.98 -3.68
N SER A 612 6.67 14.10 -4.34
CA SER A 612 5.41 13.53 -3.82
C SER A 612 4.92 12.30 -4.58
N GLN A 613 4.07 11.51 -3.95
CA GLN A 613 3.32 10.44 -4.60
C GLN A 613 2.52 10.94 -5.82
N ASN A 614 2.45 10.14 -6.89
CA ASN A 614 1.78 10.42 -8.16
C ASN A 614 2.13 11.81 -8.76
N GLU A 615 3.41 12.19 -8.72
CA GLU A 615 3.94 13.42 -9.34
C GLU A 615 4.20 13.30 -10.85
N ILE A 616 4.36 12.08 -11.38
CA ILE A 616 4.49 11.76 -12.81
C ILE A 616 3.23 11.01 -13.26
N ASP A 617 2.47 11.63 -14.16
CA ASP A 617 1.32 11.01 -14.83
C ASP A 617 1.67 10.46 -16.23
N GLN A 618 0.69 9.88 -16.93
CA GLN A 618 0.89 9.30 -18.26
C GLN A 618 1.46 10.30 -19.27
N SER A 619 1.09 11.59 -19.19
CA SER A 619 1.56 12.62 -20.11
C SER A 619 3.01 13.02 -19.79
N ASP A 620 3.35 13.12 -18.50
CA ASP A 620 4.73 13.35 -18.04
C ASP A 620 5.66 12.20 -18.46
N ALA A 621 5.20 10.95 -18.37
CA ALA A 621 5.96 9.78 -18.81
C ALA A 621 6.26 9.82 -20.32
N ILE A 622 5.30 10.26 -21.14
CA ILE A 622 5.52 10.47 -22.58
C ILE A 622 6.56 11.58 -22.80
N ASN A 623 6.48 12.68 -22.03
CA ASN A 623 7.43 13.78 -22.12
C ASN A 623 8.85 13.35 -21.70
N LEU A 624 9.01 12.59 -20.61
CA LEU A 624 10.30 12.02 -20.17
C LEU A 624 10.96 11.15 -21.26
N VAL A 625 10.18 10.30 -21.92
CA VAL A 625 10.65 9.44 -23.03
C VAL A 625 11.11 10.30 -24.21
N ASN A 626 10.33 11.33 -24.58
CA ASN A 626 10.67 12.27 -25.66
C ASN A 626 11.89 13.14 -25.32
N SER A 627 12.09 13.47 -24.05
CA SER A 627 13.24 14.22 -23.51
C SER A 627 14.55 13.42 -23.53
N GLY A 628 14.49 12.10 -23.76
CA GLY A 628 15.65 11.22 -23.90
C GLY A 628 15.94 10.32 -22.69
N CYS A 629 15.12 10.37 -21.64
CA CYS A 629 15.36 9.69 -20.36
C CYS A 629 15.56 8.17 -20.55
N ARG A 630 16.56 7.61 -19.86
CA ARG A 630 16.90 6.16 -19.89
C ARG A 630 16.80 5.47 -18.54
N LEU A 631 16.87 6.24 -17.45
CA LEU A 631 16.79 5.73 -16.08
C LEU A 631 15.97 6.71 -15.22
N LEU A 632 14.94 6.20 -14.58
CA LEU A 632 14.15 6.90 -13.58
C LEU A 632 14.40 6.27 -12.20
N VAL A 633 14.66 7.10 -11.19
CA VAL A 633 15.05 6.66 -9.84
C VAL A 633 14.13 7.29 -8.81
N GLU A 634 13.23 6.49 -8.28
CA GLU A 634 12.15 6.96 -7.42
C GLU A 634 12.66 7.33 -6.01
N GLY A 635 12.68 8.63 -5.69
CA GLY A 635 13.09 9.15 -4.39
C GLY A 635 11.95 9.51 -3.45
N SER A 636 10.78 9.87 -3.99
CA SER A 636 9.52 9.93 -3.23
C SER A 636 8.84 8.55 -3.23
N ASN A 637 7.85 8.34 -2.34
CA ASN A 637 7.12 7.08 -2.27
C ASN A 637 6.01 7.06 -3.35
N MET A 638 6.08 6.12 -4.30
CA MET A 638 5.12 5.96 -5.42
C MET A 638 4.95 7.24 -6.29
N PRO A 639 6.02 7.77 -6.90
CA PRO A 639 5.95 9.00 -7.72
C PRO A 639 5.21 8.83 -9.04
N CYS A 640 5.24 7.64 -9.64
CA CYS A 640 4.63 7.38 -10.93
C CYS A 640 3.20 6.86 -10.75
N THR A 641 2.24 7.33 -11.56
CA THR A 641 0.97 6.60 -11.69
C THR A 641 1.18 5.28 -12.42
N SER A 642 0.28 4.30 -12.24
CA SER A 642 0.43 2.99 -12.87
C SER A 642 0.45 3.06 -14.41
N GLU A 643 -0.22 4.03 -15.02
CA GLU A 643 -0.16 4.32 -16.46
C GLU A 643 1.20 4.92 -16.89
N ALA A 644 1.81 5.78 -16.04
CA ALA A 644 3.15 6.31 -16.27
C ALA A 644 4.20 5.19 -16.28
N VAL A 645 4.13 4.27 -15.32
CA VAL A 645 4.98 3.07 -15.25
C VAL A 645 4.86 2.23 -16.52
N ASP A 646 3.64 2.01 -17.02
CA ASP A 646 3.40 1.23 -18.24
C ASP A 646 3.78 1.98 -19.54
N VAL A 647 3.91 3.31 -19.55
CA VAL A 647 4.54 4.07 -20.65
C VAL A 647 6.06 3.91 -20.62
N LEU A 648 6.68 4.17 -19.46
CA LEU A 648 8.14 4.08 -19.25
C LEU A 648 8.67 2.69 -19.60
N ARG A 649 7.99 1.63 -19.13
CA ARG A 649 8.29 0.23 -19.46
C ARG A 649 8.25 -0.05 -20.96
N LYS A 650 7.21 0.40 -21.67
CA LYS A 650 7.07 0.21 -23.14
C LYS A 650 8.14 0.97 -23.94
N ALA A 651 8.71 2.02 -23.37
CA ALA A 651 9.79 2.80 -23.95
C ALA A 651 11.20 2.29 -23.55
N ASN A 652 11.29 1.17 -22.81
CA ASN A 652 12.53 0.62 -22.25
C ASN A 652 13.30 1.64 -21.38
N VAL A 653 12.59 2.49 -20.63
CA VAL A 653 13.18 3.31 -19.56
C VAL A 653 13.27 2.45 -18.31
N LEU A 654 14.47 2.29 -17.76
CA LEU A 654 14.67 1.54 -16.53
C LEU A 654 14.08 2.32 -15.35
N ILE A 655 13.35 1.63 -14.46
CA ILE A 655 12.77 2.23 -13.24
C ILE A 655 13.45 1.57 -12.03
N ALA A 656 14.09 2.38 -11.20
CA ALA A 656 14.61 1.97 -9.90
C ALA A 656 13.57 2.32 -8.80
N PRO A 657 12.82 1.33 -8.27
CA PRO A 657 11.65 1.61 -7.43
C PRO A 657 12.02 2.10 -6.02
N ALA A 658 11.19 2.97 -5.44
CA ALA A 658 11.48 3.67 -4.18
C ALA A 658 11.68 2.75 -2.96
N ILE A 659 11.12 1.54 -3.04
CA ILE A 659 11.22 0.46 -2.05
C ILE A 659 12.66 -0.08 -2.00
N ALA A 660 13.37 -0.13 -3.14
CA ALA A 660 14.76 -0.60 -3.23
C ALA A 660 15.77 0.57 -3.27
N ALA A 661 15.59 1.54 -4.17
CA ALA A 661 16.54 2.65 -4.35
C ALA A 661 16.58 3.58 -3.13
N GLY A 662 15.42 3.83 -2.51
CA GLY A 662 15.32 4.63 -1.29
C GLY A 662 15.67 3.87 0.01
N ALA A 663 16.15 2.62 -0.06
CA ALA A 663 16.44 1.80 1.13
C ALA A 663 17.58 2.34 2.01
N GLY A 664 18.42 3.25 1.49
CA GLY A 664 19.53 3.86 2.21
C GLY A 664 19.11 4.56 3.51
N GLY A 665 17.92 5.17 3.55
CA GLY A 665 17.35 5.74 4.76
C GLY A 665 16.94 4.72 5.84
N VAL A 666 16.68 3.46 5.46
CA VAL A 666 16.49 2.38 6.44
C VAL A 666 17.85 1.91 6.95
N ALA A 667 18.81 1.64 6.05
CA ALA A 667 20.16 1.20 6.42
C ALA A 667 20.90 2.22 7.33
N ALA A 668 20.76 3.51 7.07
CA ALA A 668 21.29 4.57 7.93
C ALA A 668 20.71 4.51 9.36
N GLY A 669 19.44 4.16 9.49
CA GLY A 669 18.78 3.96 10.79
C GLY A 669 19.36 2.83 11.65
N GLU A 670 20.29 2.05 11.10
CA GLU A 670 21.01 0.95 11.73
C GLU A 670 22.45 1.38 12.04
N LEU A 671 23.09 2.08 11.09
CA LEU A 671 24.42 2.65 11.24
C LEU A 671 24.47 3.74 12.34
N GLU A 672 23.38 4.49 12.53
CA GLU A 672 23.18 5.46 13.62
C GLU A 672 23.31 4.87 15.05
N LEU A 673 23.40 3.54 15.21
CA LEU A 673 23.66 2.88 16.50
C LEU A 673 25.15 2.86 16.89
N LEU A 674 26.04 3.34 16.00
CA LEU A 674 27.50 3.32 16.16
C LEU A 674 28.12 4.66 15.73
N ASN A 675 29.18 5.09 16.42
CA ASN A 675 29.92 6.30 16.07
C ASN A 675 30.91 6.00 14.93
N TRP A 676 30.46 6.18 13.68
CA TRP A 676 31.30 6.12 12.47
C TRP A 676 31.88 7.50 12.12
N SER A 677 32.96 7.53 11.33
CA SER A 677 33.28 8.72 10.52
C SER A 677 32.26 8.90 9.37
N PRO A 678 32.13 10.11 8.78
CA PRO A 678 31.29 10.32 7.60
C PRO A 678 31.67 9.42 6.41
N GLU A 679 32.97 9.19 6.22
CA GLU A 679 33.54 8.38 5.14
C GLU A 679 33.27 6.88 5.38
N GLU A 680 33.42 6.42 6.62
CA GLU A 680 33.04 5.06 7.02
C GLU A 680 31.54 4.82 6.83
N PHE A 681 30.71 5.75 7.30
CA PHE A 681 29.26 5.69 7.15
C PHE A 681 28.84 5.61 5.67
N GLU A 682 29.43 6.45 4.82
CA GLU A 682 29.16 6.42 3.38
C GLU A 682 29.63 5.10 2.74
N SER A 683 30.78 4.58 3.13
CA SER A 683 31.26 3.27 2.65
C SER A 683 30.32 2.12 3.06
N LYS A 684 29.82 2.12 4.31
CA LYS A 684 28.81 1.13 4.75
C LYS A 684 27.49 1.28 4.01
N LEU A 685 27.06 2.51 3.72
CA LEU A 685 25.85 2.79 2.95
C LEU A 685 25.96 2.30 1.50
N GLN A 686 27.08 2.57 0.82
CA GLN A 686 27.34 2.08 -0.54
C GLN A 686 27.26 0.54 -0.62
N GLU A 687 27.92 -0.16 0.30
CA GLU A 687 27.87 -1.63 0.37
C GLU A 687 26.45 -2.15 0.70
N ALA A 688 25.69 -1.48 1.57
CA ALA A 688 24.29 -1.83 1.84
C ALA A 688 23.36 -1.64 0.61
N MET A 689 23.57 -0.58 -0.19
CA MET A 689 22.83 -0.38 -1.44
C MET A 689 23.21 -1.43 -2.49
N LYS A 690 24.49 -1.78 -2.59
CA LYS A 690 25.01 -2.82 -3.48
C LYS A 690 24.47 -4.21 -3.14
N GLN A 691 24.41 -4.57 -1.85
CA GLN A 691 23.77 -5.82 -1.41
C GLN A 691 22.26 -5.83 -1.70
N THR A 692 21.57 -4.69 -1.53
CA THR A 692 20.15 -4.55 -1.91
C THR A 692 19.97 -4.77 -3.42
N TYR A 693 20.79 -4.12 -4.26
CA TYR A 693 20.75 -4.26 -5.72
C TYR A 693 20.98 -5.71 -6.18
N GLN A 694 22.01 -6.37 -5.63
CA GLN A 694 22.32 -7.77 -5.93
C GLN A 694 21.18 -8.73 -5.52
N ARG A 695 20.49 -8.47 -4.40
CA ARG A 695 19.30 -9.23 -3.99
C ARG A 695 18.15 -9.04 -4.98
N THR A 696 17.90 -7.82 -5.43
CA THR A 696 16.86 -7.51 -6.42
C THR A 696 17.13 -8.21 -7.75
N LEU A 697 18.36 -8.10 -8.30
CA LEU A 697 18.74 -8.81 -9.53
C LEU A 697 18.62 -10.33 -9.41
N LYS A 698 19.05 -10.91 -8.27
CA LYS A 698 18.90 -12.34 -8.04
C LYS A 698 17.44 -12.76 -7.98
N ALA A 699 16.61 -12.04 -7.23
CA ALA A 699 15.18 -12.35 -7.13
C ALA A 699 14.46 -12.22 -8.49
N ALA A 700 14.81 -11.22 -9.30
CA ALA A 700 14.31 -11.10 -10.68
C ALA A 700 14.66 -12.37 -11.50
N THR A 701 15.92 -12.80 -11.43
CA THR A 701 16.43 -14.00 -12.12
C THR A 701 15.75 -15.29 -11.65
N ASP A 702 15.63 -15.50 -10.33
CA ASP A 702 15.04 -16.69 -9.70
C ASP A 702 13.54 -16.89 -10.05
N PHE A 703 12.87 -15.82 -10.51
CA PHE A 703 11.48 -15.80 -10.99
C PHE A 703 11.34 -15.50 -12.50
N GLY A 704 12.43 -15.58 -13.26
CA GLY A 704 12.42 -15.62 -14.73
C GLY A 704 12.28 -14.27 -15.44
N TYR A 705 12.60 -13.15 -14.76
CA TYR A 705 12.86 -11.88 -15.43
C TYR A 705 14.31 -11.87 -15.95
N GLN A 706 14.51 -11.41 -17.19
CA GLN A 706 15.83 -11.30 -17.81
C GLN A 706 16.52 -9.99 -17.40
N LYS A 707 17.86 -9.91 -17.45
CA LYS A 707 18.58 -8.69 -17.05
C LYS A 707 18.29 -7.49 -17.98
N GLU A 708 18.02 -7.75 -19.26
CA GLU A 708 17.61 -6.72 -20.23
C GLU A 708 16.10 -6.36 -20.16
N SER A 709 15.34 -6.94 -19.23
CA SER A 709 13.90 -6.72 -19.07
C SER A 709 13.58 -5.32 -18.51
N PRO A 710 12.56 -4.61 -19.04
CA PRO A 710 11.94 -3.45 -18.38
C PRO A 710 10.81 -3.84 -17.40
N GLU A 711 10.54 -5.14 -17.23
CA GLU A 711 9.86 -5.74 -16.07
C GLU A 711 10.87 -6.23 -15.03
#